data_AF-A0A1M3ELX3-F1
#
_entry.id   AF-A0A1M3ELX3-F1
#
_cell.length_a   1.000
_cell.length_b   1.000
_cell.length_c   1.000
_cell.angle_alpha   90.00
_cell.angle_beta   90.00
_cell.angle_gamma   90.00
#
_symmetry.space_group_name_H-M   'P 1'
#
loop_
_entity.id
_entity.type
_entity.pdbx_description
1 polymer ?
#
loop_
_entity_poly.entity_id
_entity_poly.type
_entity_poly.pdbx_seq_one_letter_code
_entity_poly.pdbx_strand_id
1 'polypeptide(L)'
;MHQPVVPFALIVALALLVSGPIVDGQQHTSGGQAPSSAGALEQGAPAAPTVEGVSGGGPTDPVTVNQMAVAVSPAGSTGTGTPSAAASPTASPSASPSAAPSAASSDAPPVAPSAPVVAAAKDPSGVVETAPIDTTSVQTVGITWPAGQDVATLQPQIRTKVGDTWSSWQPVPQPDSAPDPGSAEAARGRSGTDSVWIGSVDAVQVGFAAKSTAAMTDVKVALVGSKAAATQAQPAGWRPSGAVSHAASARPAAALATSAVGAPTIISRDQWGAAPEACTPAVASTLVGAVIHHTADTNSYTTVAQAEQMIRNDQAYHINVRGWCDLGYNFVVDKWGNIYEGRANSETEPVIGVHAGGFNTGTLGVAILGDYTSLVPSAATQEALAELIGWRLAAYGRNPGGMMTYTTYGGETSRWPTTTTGTTVTEPVVMGHRDVDYTSCPGDGAYSTLAWIRDRASKIAFSEPLVQALYSDMLQRPVDPTGLSTWTAALMAGTGASALGDQIAHSAEYVNRRVVEAYAQILGRTPDPTGLATWSQAIMSGRLRVEDLRGQLIQSDEYYARAGGTDPAYVARLYQDILGRAPAASEVSSWVSQIPSRGRGIVSNGVWRSLESAQRRVNEAFGIYLGRSADPTGLSTWAPYWQANGEDALRAMIIGSDEYLSRAVSRFP
;
A
#
# COMPACT_ATOMS: atom_id res chain seq x y z
N MET A 1 7.42 -45.05 23.31
CA MET A 1 8.59 -45.12 22.40
C MET A 1 8.74 -43.72 21.79
N HIS A 2 9.45 -42.81 22.45
CA HIS A 2 10.81 -42.32 22.09
C HIS A 2 10.93 -41.74 20.67
N GLN A 3 10.65 -40.42 20.56
CA GLN A 3 11.39 -39.30 19.92
C GLN A 3 12.13 -39.51 18.56
N PRO A 4 12.45 -38.45 17.76
CA PRO A 4 11.89 -37.09 17.69
C PRO A 4 11.62 -36.56 16.27
N VAL A 5 10.97 -35.40 16.24
CA VAL A 5 10.78 -34.47 15.11
C VAL A 5 12.10 -33.71 14.82
N VAL A 6 12.41 -33.50 13.54
CA VAL A 6 13.49 -32.60 13.07
C VAL A 6 12.85 -31.47 12.26
N PRO A 7 13.12 -30.17 12.56
CA PRO A 7 12.79 -29.07 11.66
C PRO A 7 14.01 -28.74 10.78
N PHE A 8 13.79 -28.46 9.50
CA PHE A 8 14.81 -27.90 8.62
C PHE A 8 14.38 -26.52 8.13
N ALA A 9 15.25 -25.55 8.37
CA ALA A 9 15.14 -24.17 7.96
C ALA A 9 15.99 -23.90 6.71
N LEU A 10 15.48 -22.93 5.93
CA LEU A 10 16.17 -21.93 5.09
C LEU A 10 16.98 -22.39 3.86
N ILE A 11 16.80 -21.67 2.74
CA ILE A 11 17.77 -20.69 2.21
C ILE A 11 17.13 -19.91 1.05
N VAL A 12 17.09 -18.58 1.18
CA VAL A 12 17.13 -17.63 0.04
C VAL A 12 18.51 -16.99 0.10
N ALA A 13 19.34 -17.21 -0.92
CA ALA A 13 20.57 -16.46 -1.14
C ALA A 13 20.78 -16.22 -2.64
N LEU A 14 20.99 -14.93 -2.91
CA LEU A 14 21.42 -14.26 -4.15
C LEU A 14 22.38 -15.06 -5.03
N ALA A 15 22.17 -15.03 -6.35
CA ALA A 15 23.13 -15.49 -7.36
C ALA A 15 23.71 -14.30 -8.14
N LEU A 16 25.04 -14.17 -8.11
CA LEU A 16 25.85 -13.49 -9.12
C LEU A 16 27.05 -14.39 -9.47
N LEU A 17 27.24 -14.53 -10.78
CA LEU A 17 28.50 -14.79 -11.52
C LEU A 17 28.95 -16.23 -11.85
N VAL A 18 28.98 -16.42 -13.19
CA VAL A 18 30.05 -16.98 -14.03
C VAL A 18 29.98 -18.46 -14.44
N SER A 19 29.92 -18.57 -15.77
CA SER A 19 29.97 -19.70 -16.69
C SER A 19 31.18 -20.62 -16.55
N GLY A 20 30.96 -21.92 -16.80
CA GLY A 20 31.99 -22.89 -17.19
C GLY A 20 31.47 -24.34 -17.27
N PRO A 21 31.87 -25.18 -18.25
CA PRO A 21 31.02 -26.24 -18.83
C PRO A 21 31.47 -27.68 -18.54
N ILE A 22 30.54 -28.65 -18.60
CA ILE A 22 30.78 -30.12 -18.73
C ILE A 22 29.56 -30.68 -19.50
N VAL A 23 29.64 -31.12 -20.76
CA VAL A 23 30.17 -32.37 -21.35
C VAL A 23 29.37 -33.64 -20.98
N ASP A 24 28.61 -34.09 -21.99
CA ASP A 24 28.30 -35.45 -22.48
C ASP A 24 27.55 -36.52 -21.66
N GLY A 25 26.73 -37.29 -22.41
CA GLY A 25 26.25 -38.62 -22.02
C GLY A 25 24.74 -38.87 -22.18
N GLN A 26 24.20 -38.92 -23.41
CA GLN A 26 23.84 -40.16 -24.13
C GLN A 26 22.63 -40.96 -23.57
N GLN A 27 21.50 -40.99 -24.32
CA GLN A 27 20.95 -42.15 -25.09
C GLN A 27 19.42 -42.01 -25.33
N HIS A 28 18.99 -41.77 -26.58
CA HIS A 28 18.24 -42.67 -27.51
C HIS A 28 16.83 -43.10 -27.04
N THR A 29 15.72 -42.86 -27.75
CA THR A 29 15.27 -43.41 -29.07
C THR A 29 14.12 -42.53 -29.66
N SER A 30 14.15 -42.03 -30.91
CA SER A 30 13.79 -42.59 -32.24
C SER A 30 12.40 -42.19 -32.79
N GLY A 31 12.40 -41.54 -33.98
CA GLY A 31 11.31 -41.46 -34.99
C GLY A 31 10.60 -40.10 -35.08
N GLY A 32 10.58 -39.31 -36.17
CA GLY A 32 11.09 -39.44 -37.54
C GLY A 32 10.05 -38.91 -38.54
N GLN A 33 10.24 -37.71 -39.13
CA GLN A 33 9.87 -37.36 -40.52
C GLN A 33 10.25 -35.91 -40.89
N ALA A 34 10.89 -35.75 -42.05
CA ALA A 34 11.35 -34.51 -42.69
C ALA A 34 10.28 -33.98 -43.69
N PRO A 35 10.46 -32.86 -44.45
CA PRO A 35 11.60 -32.65 -45.38
C PRO A 35 12.15 -31.21 -45.60
N SER A 36 13.38 -31.18 -46.16
CA SER A 36 13.97 -30.24 -47.17
C SER A 36 14.01 -28.72 -46.88
N SER A 37 15.05 -27.93 -47.16
CA SER A 37 16.19 -27.97 -48.13
C SER A 37 17.14 -26.79 -47.75
N ALA A 38 18.44 -27.00 -47.49
CA ALA A 38 19.58 -26.92 -48.42
C ALA A 38 19.97 -25.51 -48.95
N GLY A 39 21.23 -25.11 -48.72
CA GLY A 39 21.94 -23.98 -49.36
C GLY A 39 22.81 -23.18 -48.38
N ALA A 40 23.98 -23.67 -47.95
CA ALA A 40 25.32 -23.55 -48.56
C ALA A 40 26.11 -22.31 -48.07
N LEU A 41 27.16 -22.52 -47.25
CA LEU A 41 28.62 -22.35 -47.55
C LEU A 41 29.08 -20.86 -47.51
N GLU A 42 30.21 -20.40 -46.97
CA GLU A 42 31.44 -21.01 -46.47
C GLU A 42 32.29 -19.94 -45.74
N GLN A 43 33.02 -20.38 -44.70
CA GLN A 43 34.41 -20.04 -44.29
C GLN A 43 34.94 -18.60 -44.16
N GLY A 44 35.64 -18.37 -43.03
CA GLY A 44 36.88 -17.56 -43.02
C GLY A 44 37.10 -16.69 -41.77
N ALA A 45 37.82 -17.19 -40.77
CA ALA A 45 38.55 -16.40 -39.77
C ALA A 45 40.05 -16.32 -40.18
N PRO A 46 40.98 -15.65 -39.48
CA PRO A 46 40.93 -14.52 -38.52
C PRO A 46 41.96 -13.39 -38.85
N ALA A 47 41.89 -12.22 -38.19
CA ALA A 47 43.07 -11.36 -37.90
C ALA A 47 42.71 -10.15 -37.00
N ALA A 48 43.46 -9.96 -35.90
CA ALA A 48 43.74 -8.67 -35.27
C ALA A 48 44.91 -7.99 -36.04
N PRO A 49 45.26 -6.68 -35.95
CA PRO A 49 45.29 -5.84 -34.72
C PRO A 49 45.06 -4.31 -34.91
N THR A 50 45.40 -3.54 -33.86
CA THR A 50 45.85 -2.12 -33.78
C THR A 50 44.91 -1.01 -33.30
N VAL A 51 45.57 -0.13 -32.53
CA VAL A 51 45.13 1.00 -31.72
C VAL A 51 45.48 2.29 -32.46
N GLU A 52 44.58 3.28 -32.43
CA GLU A 52 44.75 4.76 -32.39
C GLU A 52 43.34 5.35 -32.65
N GLY A 53 42.70 6.13 -31.79
CA GLY A 53 43.10 7.47 -31.35
C GLY A 53 42.36 8.52 -32.19
N VAL A 54 41.38 9.24 -31.62
CA VAL A 54 41.05 10.69 -31.84
C VAL A 54 39.61 11.04 -31.36
N SER A 55 39.57 12.26 -30.84
CA SER A 55 38.61 13.07 -30.07
C SER A 55 37.26 13.49 -30.68
N GLY A 56 36.34 13.86 -29.78
CA GLY A 56 35.24 14.85 -29.95
C GLY A 56 33.88 14.27 -29.56
N GLY A 57 33.02 14.85 -28.72
CA GLY A 57 33.01 16.12 -28.00
C GLY A 57 31.56 16.45 -27.57
N GLY A 58 31.24 16.26 -26.28
CA GLY A 58 30.18 16.89 -25.45
C GLY A 58 28.68 16.78 -25.82
N PRO A 59 27.74 17.17 -24.92
CA PRO A 59 27.80 17.18 -23.46
C PRO A 59 26.62 16.46 -22.79
N THR A 60 26.86 15.87 -21.62
CA THR A 60 25.83 15.54 -20.62
C THR A 60 25.88 16.60 -19.53
N ASP A 61 24.80 17.36 -19.37
CA ASP A 61 24.64 18.33 -18.27
C ASP A 61 24.68 17.61 -16.91
N PRO A 62 25.50 18.07 -15.95
CA PRO A 62 25.38 17.63 -14.57
C PRO A 62 24.29 18.44 -13.86
N VAL A 63 23.25 17.76 -13.38
CA VAL A 63 22.30 18.30 -12.40
C VAL A 63 23.09 18.72 -11.16
N THR A 64 23.18 20.03 -10.95
CA THR A 64 23.79 20.62 -9.76
C THR A 64 22.80 20.45 -8.61
N VAL A 65 23.05 19.50 -7.70
CA VAL A 65 22.32 19.42 -6.43
C VAL A 65 22.88 20.49 -5.52
N ASN A 66 22.10 21.56 -5.32
CA ASN A 66 22.43 22.61 -4.37
C ASN A 66 22.52 22.00 -2.96
N GLN A 67 23.69 22.10 -2.34
CA GLN A 67 23.85 21.90 -0.90
C GLN A 67 23.01 22.96 -0.17
N MET A 68 21.86 22.57 0.39
CA MET A 68 21.13 23.44 1.29
C MET A 68 21.64 23.22 2.72
N ALA A 69 22.34 24.24 3.23
CA ALA A 69 22.81 24.30 4.60
C ALA A 69 21.63 24.34 5.58
N VAL A 70 21.65 23.44 6.57
CA VAL A 70 20.75 23.48 7.73
C VAL A 70 21.11 24.71 8.56
N ALA A 71 20.25 25.72 8.55
CA ALA A 71 20.43 26.93 9.35
C ALA A 71 20.03 26.69 10.81
N VAL A 72 21.01 26.77 11.71
CA VAL A 72 20.82 26.79 13.17
C VAL A 72 20.60 28.24 13.61
N SER A 73 19.49 28.53 14.30
CA SER A 73 19.29 29.81 15.00
C SER A 73 19.47 29.61 16.52
N PRO A 74 20.29 30.44 17.21
CA PRO A 74 20.42 30.36 18.66
C PRO A 74 19.37 31.21 19.38
N ALA A 75 18.86 30.70 20.50
CA ALA A 75 18.03 31.44 21.44
C ALA A 75 18.89 32.36 22.34
N GLY A 76 18.41 33.57 22.60
CA GLY A 76 18.97 34.51 23.57
C GLY A 76 17.88 35.40 24.16
N SER A 77 17.71 35.33 25.48
CA SER A 77 16.71 36.05 26.28
C SER A 77 17.12 37.48 26.63
N THR A 78 16.15 38.39 26.77
CA THR A 78 15.80 39.22 27.95
C THR A 78 15.15 40.55 27.52
N GLY A 79 14.06 40.93 28.18
CA GLY A 79 13.41 42.22 27.96
C GLY A 79 12.03 42.32 28.60
N THR A 80 12.01 42.73 29.86
CA THR A 80 10.84 43.00 30.71
C THR A 80 9.96 44.14 30.20
N GLY A 81 8.63 43.95 30.22
CA GLY A 81 7.64 45.02 30.04
C GLY A 81 6.22 44.57 30.41
N THR A 82 5.71 45.08 31.54
CA THR A 82 4.41 44.81 32.20
C THR A 82 3.23 45.44 31.41
N PRO A 83 1.97 44.93 31.54
CA PRO A 83 0.91 45.14 30.56
C PRO A 83 0.01 46.36 30.88
N SER A 84 -0.67 46.87 29.85
CA SER A 84 -1.75 47.87 30.01
C SER A 84 -3.07 47.31 29.48
N ALA A 85 -4.12 47.55 30.26
CA ALA A 85 -5.45 46.95 30.17
C ALA A 85 -6.46 47.81 29.38
N ALA A 86 -7.66 47.22 29.22
CA ALA A 86 -8.94 47.75 28.74
C ALA A 86 -9.20 47.56 27.23
N ALA A 87 -10.35 47.09 26.75
CA ALA A 87 -11.67 46.96 27.37
C ALA A 87 -12.49 45.85 26.67
N SER A 88 -13.37 45.19 27.43
CA SER A 88 -14.56 44.52 26.89
C SER A 88 -15.63 45.57 26.54
N PRO A 89 -16.58 45.25 25.65
CA PRO A 89 -17.93 45.11 26.20
C PRO A 89 -18.79 43.99 25.60
N THR A 90 -19.62 43.45 26.51
CA THR A 90 -21.03 43.00 26.36
C THR A 90 -21.40 41.79 25.51
N ALA A 91 -21.99 40.82 26.22
CA ALA A 91 -22.77 39.70 25.73
C ALA A 91 -24.29 40.02 25.72
N SER A 92 -25.00 39.55 24.68
CA SER A 92 -26.34 38.90 24.68
C SER A 92 -27.05 39.03 23.32
N PRO A 93 -28.03 38.19 22.97
CA PRO A 93 -28.27 36.81 23.39
C PRO A 93 -28.46 35.82 22.20
N SER A 94 -28.51 34.55 22.57
CA SER A 94 -28.91 33.37 21.80
C SER A 94 -30.12 33.59 20.88
N ALA A 95 -30.00 33.17 19.62
CA ALA A 95 -31.11 32.86 18.74
C ALA A 95 -31.07 31.35 18.43
N SER A 96 -32.13 30.64 18.79
CA SER A 96 -32.37 29.24 18.42
C SER A 96 -32.29 29.02 16.91
N PRO A 97 -31.77 27.87 16.44
CA PRO A 97 -31.94 27.47 15.06
C PRO A 97 -33.35 26.92 14.88
N SER A 98 -34.23 27.70 14.26
CA SER A 98 -35.45 27.19 13.63
C SER A 98 -35.40 27.55 12.15
N ALA A 99 -34.79 26.67 11.38
CA ALA A 99 -35.09 26.50 9.97
C ALA A 99 -34.87 25.01 9.69
N ALA A 100 -35.99 24.31 9.51
CA ALA A 100 -36.02 22.93 9.09
C ALA A 100 -35.12 22.73 7.85
N PRO A 101 -34.39 21.61 7.74
CA PRO A 101 -33.79 21.26 6.46
C PRO A 101 -34.94 21.04 5.48
N SER A 102 -35.00 21.89 4.46
CA SER A 102 -35.79 21.62 3.27
C SER A 102 -35.35 20.27 2.75
N ALA A 103 -36.24 19.28 2.84
CA ALA A 103 -36.06 17.97 2.25
C ALA A 103 -35.62 18.15 0.80
N ALA A 104 -34.38 17.79 0.50
CA ALA A 104 -33.98 17.51 -0.87
C ALA A 104 -34.89 16.37 -1.34
N SER A 105 -35.59 16.63 -2.43
CA SER A 105 -36.60 15.76 -3.03
C SER A 105 -36.05 14.34 -3.23
N SER A 106 -36.66 13.39 -2.54
CA SER A 106 -36.60 11.96 -2.84
C SER A 106 -37.32 11.71 -4.17
N ASP A 107 -36.66 12.00 -5.29
CA ASP A 107 -37.26 11.88 -6.61
C ASP A 107 -37.12 10.44 -7.15
N ALA A 108 -38.21 9.70 -6.94
CA ALA A 108 -38.59 8.39 -7.49
C ALA A 108 -37.85 7.14 -6.95
N PRO A 109 -38.60 6.11 -6.49
CA PRO A 109 -38.00 4.82 -6.16
C PRO A 109 -37.45 4.14 -7.42
N PRO A 110 -36.32 3.41 -7.33
CA PRO A 110 -35.86 2.57 -8.41
C PRO A 110 -36.92 1.50 -8.72
N VAL A 111 -37.24 1.35 -10.01
CA VAL A 111 -38.21 0.35 -10.48
C VAL A 111 -37.67 -1.05 -10.13
N ALA A 112 -38.42 -1.77 -9.29
CA ALA A 112 -38.19 -3.18 -8.94
C ALA A 112 -38.90 -4.11 -9.95
N PRO A 113 -38.56 -5.41 -9.99
CA PRO A 113 -38.36 -6.19 -11.21
C PRO A 113 -39.60 -6.33 -12.11
N SER A 114 -39.36 -6.44 -13.42
CA SER A 114 -40.38 -6.91 -14.37
C SER A 114 -40.93 -8.28 -13.94
N ALA A 115 -42.18 -8.57 -14.34
CA ALA A 115 -42.78 -9.89 -14.21
C ALA A 115 -41.81 -10.98 -14.74
N PRO A 116 -41.90 -12.24 -14.26
CA PRO A 116 -41.09 -13.34 -14.77
C PRO A 116 -41.14 -13.34 -16.30
N VAL A 117 -39.96 -13.42 -16.93
CA VAL A 117 -39.92 -13.53 -18.39
C VAL A 117 -40.50 -14.88 -18.76
N VAL A 118 -41.69 -14.87 -19.34
CA VAL A 118 -42.19 -16.03 -20.07
C VAL A 118 -41.50 -16.01 -21.43
N ALA A 119 -40.53 -16.90 -21.61
CA ALA A 119 -39.89 -17.20 -22.90
C ALA A 119 -40.95 -17.29 -24.01
N ALA A 120 -40.98 -16.32 -24.93
CA ALA A 120 -42.11 -16.17 -25.84
C ALA A 120 -41.92 -16.88 -27.19
N ALA A 121 -40.70 -17.27 -27.56
CA ALA A 121 -40.48 -18.08 -28.77
C ALA A 121 -39.11 -18.78 -28.75
N LYS A 122 -39.05 -19.96 -29.38
CA LYS A 122 -37.80 -20.52 -29.92
C LYS A 122 -37.56 -19.86 -31.28
N ASP A 123 -36.44 -19.15 -31.43
CA ASP A 123 -35.91 -18.85 -32.77
C ASP A 123 -35.64 -20.19 -33.50
N PRO A 124 -35.84 -20.32 -34.82
CA PRO A 124 -35.31 -21.43 -35.62
C PRO A 124 -33.83 -21.82 -35.34
N SER A 125 -33.02 -20.97 -34.71
CA SER A 125 -31.67 -21.28 -34.22
C SER A 125 -31.59 -22.00 -32.85
N GLY A 126 -32.72 -22.14 -32.13
CA GLY A 126 -32.82 -22.77 -30.81
C GLY A 126 -32.67 -21.82 -29.60
N VAL A 127 -32.39 -20.54 -29.82
CA VAL A 127 -32.26 -19.50 -28.77
C VAL A 127 -33.62 -19.17 -28.16
N VAL A 128 -33.66 -19.01 -26.84
CA VAL A 128 -34.83 -18.54 -26.10
C VAL A 128 -34.72 -17.02 -25.90
N GLU A 129 -35.67 -16.26 -26.45
CA GLU A 129 -35.67 -14.79 -26.37
C GLU A 129 -36.89 -14.24 -25.61
N THR A 130 -36.71 -13.08 -24.97
CA THR A 130 -37.83 -12.26 -24.50
C THR A 130 -38.55 -11.61 -25.68
N ALA A 131 -39.83 -11.28 -25.49
CA ALA A 131 -40.43 -10.19 -26.26
C ALA A 131 -39.61 -8.89 -26.05
N PRO A 132 -39.59 -7.94 -27.01
CA PRO A 132 -39.01 -6.62 -26.77
C PRO A 132 -39.62 -5.98 -25.51
N ILE A 133 -38.74 -5.58 -24.60
CA ILE A 133 -39.08 -4.95 -23.33
C ILE A 133 -38.88 -3.44 -23.52
N ASP A 134 -39.92 -2.63 -23.27
CA ASP A 134 -39.83 -1.16 -23.33
C ASP A 134 -38.85 -0.65 -22.27
N THR A 135 -37.96 0.26 -22.65
CA THR A 135 -36.91 0.78 -21.77
C THR A 135 -36.91 2.29 -21.58
N THR A 136 -38.01 2.97 -21.92
CA THR A 136 -38.10 4.43 -21.91
C THR A 136 -37.74 5.10 -20.57
N SER A 137 -37.87 4.38 -19.45
CA SER A 137 -37.52 4.86 -18.10
C SER A 137 -36.38 4.11 -17.41
N VAL A 138 -35.71 3.17 -18.08
CA VAL A 138 -34.67 2.32 -17.48
C VAL A 138 -33.36 2.44 -18.26
N GLN A 139 -32.23 2.28 -17.56
CA GLN A 139 -30.89 2.44 -18.16
C GLN A 139 -29.97 1.28 -17.82
N THR A 140 -30.42 0.33 -16.99
CA THR A 140 -29.62 -0.78 -16.50
C THR A 140 -30.43 -2.08 -16.57
N VAL A 141 -29.78 -3.15 -17.02
CA VAL A 141 -30.36 -4.50 -17.12
C VAL A 141 -29.50 -5.49 -16.36
N GLY A 142 -30.13 -6.43 -15.66
CA GLY A 142 -29.46 -7.59 -15.07
C GLY A 142 -30.36 -8.82 -15.12
N ILE A 143 -29.82 -9.99 -14.85
CA ILE A 143 -30.55 -11.27 -14.92
C ILE A 143 -30.31 -12.03 -13.63
N THR A 144 -31.37 -12.49 -12.97
CA THR A 144 -31.26 -13.16 -11.66
C THR A 144 -32.02 -14.47 -11.59
N TRP A 145 -31.60 -15.34 -10.68
CA TRP A 145 -32.16 -16.66 -10.41
C TRP A 145 -32.05 -17.01 -8.91
N PRO A 146 -32.79 -18.02 -8.42
CA PRO A 146 -32.61 -18.50 -7.05
C PRO A 146 -31.18 -18.99 -6.79
N ALA A 147 -30.65 -18.74 -5.58
CA ALA A 147 -29.33 -19.22 -5.20
C ALA A 147 -29.21 -20.75 -5.30
N GLY A 148 -28.00 -21.24 -5.64
CA GLY A 148 -27.70 -22.67 -5.72
C GLY A 148 -28.15 -23.38 -7.00
N GLN A 149 -28.66 -22.65 -8.00
CA GLN A 149 -28.88 -23.20 -9.35
C GLN A 149 -27.59 -23.14 -10.18
N ASP A 150 -27.26 -24.23 -10.89
CA ASP A 150 -26.18 -24.24 -11.87
C ASP A 150 -26.63 -23.52 -13.15
N VAL A 151 -25.94 -22.42 -13.44
CA VAL A 151 -26.28 -21.44 -14.48
C VAL A 151 -25.17 -21.26 -15.50
N ALA A 152 -24.09 -22.06 -15.42
CA ALA A 152 -22.91 -21.90 -16.28
C ALA A 152 -23.25 -22.01 -17.78
N THR A 153 -24.38 -22.66 -18.10
CA THR A 153 -24.87 -22.88 -19.47
C THR A 153 -25.80 -21.79 -19.99
N LEU A 154 -26.27 -20.85 -19.14
CA LEU A 154 -27.26 -19.84 -19.55
C LEU A 154 -26.73 -18.88 -20.60
N GLN A 155 -25.45 -18.47 -20.46
CA GLN A 155 -24.75 -17.54 -21.36
C GLN A 155 -25.69 -16.41 -21.85
N PRO A 156 -26.28 -15.63 -20.94
CA PRO A 156 -27.25 -14.61 -21.30
C PRO A 156 -26.62 -13.56 -22.21
N GLN A 157 -27.41 -13.09 -23.16
CA GLN A 157 -27.05 -12.02 -24.08
C GLN A 157 -28.15 -10.97 -24.11
N ILE A 158 -27.79 -9.72 -24.39
CA ILE A 158 -28.71 -8.61 -24.60
C ILE A 158 -28.49 -7.98 -25.97
N ARG A 159 -29.55 -7.38 -26.52
CA ARG A 159 -29.45 -6.39 -27.60
C ARG A 159 -30.40 -5.24 -27.32
N THR A 160 -30.03 -4.04 -27.73
CA THR A 160 -30.79 -2.81 -27.51
C THR A 160 -31.33 -2.27 -28.83
N LYS A 161 -32.46 -1.54 -28.77
CA LYS A 161 -33.11 -0.92 -29.92
C LYS A 161 -33.05 0.61 -29.80
N VAL A 162 -32.63 1.29 -30.87
CA VAL A 162 -32.74 2.75 -31.02
C VAL A 162 -33.42 3.04 -32.36
N GLY A 163 -34.54 3.74 -32.32
CA GLY A 163 -35.50 3.86 -33.41
C GLY A 163 -35.94 2.47 -33.90
N ASP A 164 -35.61 2.18 -35.15
CA ASP A 164 -35.90 0.88 -35.78
C ASP A 164 -34.68 -0.04 -35.88
N THR A 165 -33.54 0.36 -35.32
CA THR A 165 -32.29 -0.41 -35.42
C THR A 165 -32.01 -1.17 -34.14
N TRP A 166 -31.78 -2.47 -34.25
CA TRP A 166 -31.26 -3.31 -33.18
C TRP A 166 -29.73 -3.36 -33.22
N SER A 167 -29.11 -3.35 -32.05
CA SER A 167 -27.68 -3.68 -31.91
C SER A 167 -27.43 -5.16 -32.24
N SER A 168 -26.15 -5.51 -32.44
CA SER A 168 -25.74 -6.91 -32.32
C SER A 168 -26.00 -7.43 -30.90
N TRP A 169 -26.17 -8.75 -30.77
CA TRP A 169 -26.19 -9.41 -29.46
C TRP A 169 -24.85 -9.24 -28.76
N GLN A 170 -24.89 -8.91 -27.47
CA GLN A 170 -23.74 -8.79 -26.60
C GLN A 170 -23.91 -9.67 -25.36
N PRO A 171 -22.87 -10.40 -24.92
CA PRO A 171 -22.94 -11.16 -23.66
C PRO A 171 -23.22 -10.25 -22.47
N VAL A 172 -24.01 -10.74 -21.52
CA VAL A 172 -24.12 -10.13 -20.18
C VAL A 172 -22.99 -10.71 -19.31
N PRO A 173 -22.22 -9.89 -18.60
CA PRO A 173 -21.15 -10.36 -17.72
C PRO A 173 -21.67 -11.37 -16.68
N GLN A 174 -20.90 -12.44 -16.46
CA GLN A 174 -21.21 -13.42 -15.41
C GLN A 174 -20.90 -12.82 -14.04
N PRO A 175 -21.58 -13.27 -12.95
CA PRO A 175 -21.26 -12.77 -11.63
C PRO A 175 -19.79 -13.07 -11.29
N ASP A 176 -19.05 -12.03 -10.96
CA ASP A 176 -17.73 -12.16 -10.36
C ASP A 176 -17.68 -11.73 -8.89
N SER A 177 -18.79 -11.19 -8.39
CA SER A 177 -18.92 -10.64 -7.03
C SER A 177 -20.00 -11.37 -6.23
N ALA A 178 -19.65 -11.79 -5.02
CA ALA A 178 -20.57 -12.48 -4.10
C ALA A 178 -20.22 -12.21 -2.62
N PRO A 179 -21.23 -12.25 -1.71
CA PRO A 179 -20.96 -12.19 -0.27
C PRO A 179 -20.12 -13.37 0.22
N ASP A 180 -19.35 -13.16 1.29
CA ASP A 180 -18.54 -14.23 1.89
C ASP A 180 -19.43 -15.39 2.38
N PRO A 181 -19.02 -16.66 2.16
CA PRO A 181 -19.77 -17.83 2.64
C PRO A 181 -20.06 -17.76 4.15
N GLY A 182 -21.31 -17.99 4.53
CA GLY A 182 -21.75 -17.98 5.93
C GLY A 182 -22.02 -16.59 6.51
N SER A 183 -21.83 -15.51 5.75
CA SER A 183 -22.25 -14.15 6.15
C SER A 183 -23.77 -14.01 6.20
N ALA A 184 -24.26 -13.03 6.98
CA ALA A 184 -25.69 -12.72 7.03
C ALA A 184 -26.24 -12.27 5.67
N GLU A 185 -25.41 -11.59 4.86
CA GLU A 185 -25.77 -11.10 3.53
C GLU A 185 -25.87 -12.26 2.51
N ALA A 186 -25.02 -13.28 2.63
CA ALA A 186 -25.14 -14.51 1.81
C ALA A 186 -26.50 -15.21 1.99
N ALA A 187 -27.13 -15.10 3.17
CA ALA A 187 -28.42 -15.73 3.44
C ALA A 187 -29.63 -14.99 2.84
N ARG A 188 -29.45 -13.73 2.39
CA ARG A 188 -30.53 -12.88 1.86
C ARG A 188 -30.57 -12.84 0.33
N GLY A 189 -29.47 -13.20 -0.31
CA GLY A 189 -29.21 -12.87 -1.70
C GLY A 189 -29.87 -13.79 -2.74
N ARG A 190 -30.12 -13.22 -3.93
CA ARG A 190 -30.35 -13.97 -5.16
C ARG A 190 -29.08 -13.95 -6.01
N SER A 191 -28.79 -15.08 -6.65
CA SER A 191 -27.73 -15.14 -7.65
C SER A 191 -28.18 -14.44 -8.95
N GLY A 192 -27.23 -14.02 -9.76
CA GLY A 192 -27.50 -13.25 -10.98
C GLY A 192 -26.25 -12.85 -11.73
N THR A 193 -26.40 -12.16 -12.84
CA THR A 193 -25.31 -11.49 -13.56
C THR A 193 -24.87 -10.23 -12.83
N ASP A 194 -23.79 -9.60 -13.30
CA ASP A 194 -23.57 -8.19 -13.04
C ASP A 194 -24.62 -7.35 -13.80
N SER A 195 -24.79 -6.09 -13.38
CA SER A 195 -25.62 -5.12 -14.11
C SER A 195 -24.92 -4.64 -15.37
N VAL A 196 -25.70 -4.27 -16.38
CA VAL A 196 -25.20 -3.66 -17.62
C VAL A 196 -25.93 -2.35 -17.87
N TRP A 197 -25.18 -1.26 -17.98
CA TRP A 197 -25.70 0.01 -18.45
C TRP A 197 -26.01 -0.02 -19.95
N ILE A 198 -27.30 0.06 -20.29
CA ILE A 198 -27.82 0.12 -21.66
C ILE A 198 -28.03 1.56 -22.16
N GLY A 199 -28.00 2.55 -21.27
CA GLY A 199 -28.26 3.95 -21.61
C GLY A 199 -29.72 4.22 -22.01
N SER A 200 -29.95 5.31 -22.73
CA SER A 200 -31.29 5.68 -23.23
C SER A 200 -31.56 4.97 -24.55
N VAL A 201 -32.29 3.86 -24.48
CA VAL A 201 -32.70 3.04 -25.63
C VAL A 201 -34.20 2.80 -25.57
N ASP A 202 -34.83 2.52 -26.72
CA ASP A 202 -36.29 2.35 -26.82
C ASP A 202 -36.74 0.99 -26.29
N ALA A 203 -35.95 -0.06 -26.54
CA ALA A 203 -36.24 -1.40 -26.04
C ALA A 203 -34.97 -2.22 -25.81
N VAL A 204 -35.09 -3.26 -24.97
CA VAL A 204 -34.10 -4.33 -24.82
C VAL A 204 -34.72 -5.69 -25.11
N GLN A 205 -33.91 -6.62 -25.62
CA GLN A 205 -34.23 -8.04 -25.63
C GLN A 205 -33.14 -8.83 -24.94
N VAL A 206 -33.55 -9.87 -24.21
CA VAL A 206 -32.65 -10.82 -23.57
C VAL A 206 -32.77 -12.16 -24.28
N GLY A 207 -31.64 -12.76 -24.60
CA GLY A 207 -31.52 -14.06 -25.24
C GLY A 207 -30.68 -15.02 -24.40
N PHE A 208 -31.01 -16.30 -24.45
CA PHE A 208 -30.26 -17.38 -23.80
C PHE A 208 -29.83 -18.41 -24.83
N ALA A 209 -28.56 -18.83 -24.78
CA ALA A 209 -28.06 -19.84 -25.71
C ALA A 209 -28.85 -21.16 -25.58
N ALA A 210 -29.20 -21.76 -26.72
CA ALA A 210 -30.04 -22.95 -26.89
C ALA A 210 -29.64 -24.24 -26.13
N LYS A 211 -28.54 -24.22 -25.38
CA LYS A 211 -27.92 -25.41 -24.77
C LYS A 211 -28.45 -25.74 -23.37
N SER A 212 -29.32 -24.92 -22.79
CA SER A 212 -29.94 -25.23 -21.50
C SER A 212 -31.06 -26.26 -21.66
N THR A 213 -30.80 -27.51 -21.24
CA THR A 213 -31.82 -28.55 -21.03
C THR A 213 -32.30 -28.61 -19.58
N ALA A 214 -31.72 -27.81 -18.69
CA ALA A 214 -32.12 -27.72 -17.30
C ALA A 214 -33.41 -26.90 -17.18
N ALA A 215 -34.41 -27.43 -16.48
CA ALA A 215 -35.65 -26.72 -16.17
C ALA A 215 -35.35 -25.61 -15.15
N MET A 216 -34.84 -24.48 -15.66
CA MET A 216 -34.63 -23.29 -14.86
C MET A 216 -35.97 -22.69 -14.48
N THR A 217 -36.17 -22.46 -13.18
CA THR A 217 -37.40 -21.88 -12.65
C THR A 217 -37.08 -20.57 -11.95
N ASP A 218 -37.96 -19.57 -12.13
CA ASP A 218 -37.84 -18.24 -11.52
C ASP A 218 -36.61 -17.40 -11.97
N VAL A 219 -36.21 -17.53 -13.24
CA VAL A 219 -35.27 -16.58 -13.88
C VAL A 219 -36.00 -15.26 -14.15
N LYS A 220 -35.39 -14.14 -13.75
CA LYS A 220 -35.96 -12.80 -13.89
C LYS A 220 -35.00 -11.87 -14.60
N VAL A 221 -35.54 -11.08 -15.53
CA VAL A 221 -34.87 -9.89 -16.04
C VAL A 221 -35.18 -8.75 -15.08
N ALA A 222 -34.15 -8.06 -14.64
CA ALA A 222 -34.22 -6.89 -13.80
C ALA A 222 -33.94 -5.66 -14.65
N LEU A 223 -34.80 -4.66 -14.54
CA LEU A 223 -34.68 -3.40 -15.23
C LEU A 223 -34.61 -2.32 -14.16
N VAL A 224 -33.53 -1.54 -14.16
CA VAL A 224 -33.29 -0.48 -13.18
C VAL A 224 -33.14 0.84 -13.91
N GLY A 225 -33.75 1.87 -13.35
CA GLY A 225 -33.70 3.22 -13.88
C GLY A 225 -33.81 4.23 -12.76
N SER A 226 -33.16 5.37 -12.97
CA SER A 226 -33.25 6.55 -12.13
C SER A 226 -33.15 7.78 -13.02
N LYS A 227 -33.49 8.97 -12.51
CA LYS A 227 -33.23 10.20 -13.26
C LYS A 227 -31.78 10.64 -13.04
N ALA A 228 -31.14 11.16 -14.07
CA ALA A 228 -29.98 12.02 -13.88
C ALA A 228 -30.46 13.28 -13.15
N ALA A 229 -29.84 13.61 -12.02
CA ALA A 229 -30.11 14.88 -11.36
C ALA A 229 -29.80 16.04 -12.33
N ALA A 230 -30.61 17.11 -12.31
CA ALA A 230 -30.23 18.34 -12.99
C ALA A 230 -28.86 18.76 -12.44
N THR A 231 -27.92 19.06 -13.33
CA THR A 231 -26.49 19.22 -13.06
C THR A 231 -26.30 19.98 -11.75
N GLN A 232 -25.90 19.29 -10.67
CA GLN A 232 -25.31 20.00 -9.55
C GLN A 232 -24.02 20.63 -10.10
N ALA A 233 -23.80 21.90 -9.77
CA ALA A 233 -22.53 22.55 -10.10
C ALA A 233 -21.41 21.64 -9.62
N GLN A 234 -20.37 21.45 -10.46
CA GLN A 234 -19.20 20.63 -10.13
C GLN A 234 -18.79 20.88 -8.67
N PRO A 235 -18.63 19.84 -7.83
CA PRO A 235 -18.29 20.03 -6.43
C PRO A 235 -17.06 20.93 -6.32
N ALA A 236 -17.12 21.90 -5.40
CA ALA A 236 -16.03 22.82 -5.14
C ALA A 236 -14.79 22.02 -4.72
N GLY A 237 -13.83 21.87 -5.63
CA GLY A 237 -12.69 20.95 -5.48
C GLY A 237 -12.18 20.34 -6.78
N TRP A 238 -12.90 20.51 -7.90
CA TRP A 238 -12.40 20.12 -9.23
C TRP A 238 -11.00 20.70 -9.48
N ARG A 239 -10.01 19.81 -9.53
CA ARG A 239 -8.64 20.15 -9.90
C ARG A 239 -8.48 19.95 -11.41
N PRO A 240 -8.22 21.01 -12.21
CA PRO A 240 -7.62 20.78 -13.51
C PRO A 240 -6.30 20.06 -13.28
N SER A 241 -6.04 19.01 -14.07
CA SER A 241 -4.82 18.21 -14.02
C SER A 241 -3.59 19.12 -13.98
N GLY A 242 -2.90 19.22 -12.85
CA GLY A 242 -1.63 19.94 -12.75
C GLY A 242 -1.27 20.69 -11.46
N ALA A 243 -2.13 20.80 -10.44
CA ALA A 243 -1.77 21.55 -9.23
C ALA A 243 -2.09 20.81 -7.92
N VAL A 244 -1.10 20.09 -7.39
CA VAL A 244 -1.13 19.55 -6.02
C VAL A 244 -0.73 20.67 -5.06
N SER A 245 -1.71 21.29 -4.39
CA SER A 245 -1.48 22.17 -3.23
C SER A 245 -2.02 21.48 -1.98
N HIS A 246 -1.10 21.10 -1.08
CA HIS A 246 -1.43 20.62 0.26
C HIS A 246 -1.64 21.86 1.14
N ALA A 247 -2.90 22.31 1.26
CA ALA A 247 -3.23 23.39 2.18
C ALA A 247 -3.51 22.81 3.57
N ALA A 248 -2.54 22.91 4.47
CA ALA A 248 -2.72 22.62 5.88
C ALA A 248 -3.70 23.63 6.50
N SER A 249 -4.89 23.18 6.92
CA SER A 249 -5.81 23.97 7.74
C SER A 249 -5.72 23.54 9.20
N ALA A 250 -5.31 24.47 10.06
CA ALA A 250 -5.30 24.28 11.51
C ALA A 250 -6.73 24.24 12.07
N ARG A 251 -7.07 23.20 12.84
CA ARG A 251 -8.32 23.10 13.62
C ARG A 251 -8.01 22.69 15.07
N PRO A 252 -8.81 23.15 16.05
CA PRO A 252 -8.59 22.87 17.46
C PRO A 252 -9.02 21.44 17.83
N ALA A 253 -8.32 20.88 18.82
CA ALA A 253 -8.33 19.48 19.19
C ALA A 253 -9.63 18.99 19.84
N ALA A 254 -10.20 17.92 19.27
CA ALA A 254 -11.00 16.92 19.97
C ALA A 254 -10.68 15.54 19.36
N ALA A 255 -10.45 14.55 20.23
CA ALA A 255 -9.79 13.29 19.92
C ALA A 255 -10.66 12.32 19.10
N LEU A 256 -10.33 12.19 17.82
CA LEU A 256 -10.29 10.95 17.05
C LEU A 256 -8.86 10.86 16.51
N ALA A 257 -8.30 9.66 16.33
CA ALA A 257 -6.98 9.50 15.73
C ALA A 257 -7.01 10.05 14.30
N THR A 258 -6.66 11.33 14.14
CA THR A 258 -6.51 11.99 12.86
C THR A 258 -5.29 11.41 12.20
N SER A 259 -5.51 10.70 11.09
CA SER A 259 -4.47 10.29 10.17
C SER A 259 -3.75 11.52 9.59
N ALA A 260 -2.42 11.58 9.70
CA ALA A 260 -1.45 12.45 9.06
C ALA A 260 -1.55 12.34 7.54
N VAL A 261 -1.98 11.18 7.05
CA VAL A 261 -2.47 11.06 5.68
C VAL A 261 -3.87 11.66 5.63
N GLY A 262 -3.96 12.88 5.11
CA GLY A 262 -5.25 13.58 4.95
C GLY A 262 -6.20 12.79 4.05
N ALA A 263 -7.47 12.74 4.43
CA ALA A 263 -8.50 12.12 3.58
C ALA A 263 -8.59 12.85 2.23
N PRO A 264 -8.67 12.12 1.10
CA PRO A 264 -8.97 12.74 -0.18
C PRO A 264 -10.39 13.32 -0.18
N THR A 265 -10.71 14.11 -1.20
CA THR A 265 -12.09 14.62 -1.35
C THR A 265 -13.01 13.47 -1.77
N ILE A 266 -13.95 13.12 -0.91
CA ILE A 266 -14.98 12.10 -1.14
C ILE A 266 -16.31 12.80 -1.45
N ILE A 267 -16.98 12.34 -2.51
CA ILE A 267 -18.39 12.63 -2.77
C ILE A 267 -19.19 11.69 -1.88
N SER A 268 -19.81 12.26 -0.85
CA SER A 268 -20.57 11.50 0.14
C SER A 268 -21.84 10.89 -0.46
N ARG A 269 -22.37 9.88 0.21
CA ARG A 269 -23.64 9.23 -0.14
C ARG A 269 -24.78 10.22 -0.37
N ASP A 270 -24.92 11.23 0.47
CA ASP A 270 -25.95 12.26 0.30
C ASP A 270 -25.72 13.11 -0.96
N GLN A 271 -24.47 13.41 -1.31
CA GLN A 271 -24.14 14.26 -2.46
C GLN A 271 -24.48 13.58 -3.79
N TRP A 272 -24.16 12.29 -3.94
CA TRP A 272 -24.51 11.54 -5.16
C TRP A 272 -25.91 10.92 -5.12
N GLY A 273 -26.66 11.10 -4.03
CA GLY A 273 -28.05 10.66 -3.90
C GLY A 273 -28.20 9.16 -3.69
N ALA A 274 -27.35 8.56 -2.86
CA ALA A 274 -27.43 7.17 -2.45
C ALA A 274 -28.77 6.84 -1.79
N ALA A 275 -29.31 5.66 -2.10
CA ALA A 275 -30.35 5.07 -1.26
C ALA A 275 -29.77 4.66 0.11
N PRO A 276 -30.56 4.68 1.20
CA PRO A 276 -30.16 4.09 2.47
C PRO A 276 -29.81 2.60 2.32
N GLU A 277 -28.86 2.13 3.11
CA GLU A 277 -28.51 0.72 3.19
C GLU A 277 -29.68 -0.13 3.72
N ALA A 278 -29.84 -1.35 3.19
CA ALA A 278 -30.90 -2.28 3.55
C ALA A 278 -30.59 -3.12 4.81
N CYS A 279 -29.37 -3.02 5.33
CA CYS A 279 -28.94 -3.61 6.59
C CYS A 279 -27.84 -2.76 7.23
N THR A 280 -27.67 -2.91 8.54
CA THR A 280 -26.46 -2.46 9.23
C THR A 280 -25.21 -3.08 8.58
N PRO A 281 -24.21 -2.27 8.17
CA PRO A 281 -22.98 -2.78 7.58
C PRO A 281 -22.22 -3.70 8.54
N ALA A 282 -21.73 -4.82 8.03
CA ALA A 282 -20.77 -5.63 8.76
C ALA A 282 -19.37 -4.97 8.69
N VAL A 283 -18.60 -5.06 9.77
CA VAL A 283 -17.26 -4.46 9.88
C VAL A 283 -16.24 -5.52 10.27
N ALA A 284 -15.07 -5.48 9.62
CA ALA A 284 -13.94 -6.30 10.01
C ALA A 284 -13.22 -5.71 11.23
N SER A 285 -12.26 -6.44 11.81
CA SER A 285 -11.43 -5.91 12.89
C SER A 285 -10.33 -4.95 12.40
N THR A 286 -9.96 -5.02 11.13
CA THR A 286 -8.88 -4.24 10.51
C THR A 286 -8.98 -4.30 8.98
N LEU A 287 -8.27 -3.41 8.27
CA LEU A 287 -7.95 -3.62 6.86
C LEU A 287 -6.59 -4.33 6.72
N VAL A 288 -6.50 -5.24 5.75
CA VAL A 288 -5.27 -5.96 5.39
C VAL A 288 -4.85 -5.73 3.94
N GLY A 289 -5.75 -5.25 3.09
CA GLY A 289 -5.47 -4.96 1.69
C GLY A 289 -6.60 -4.23 0.97
N ALA A 290 -6.45 -4.04 -0.33
CA ALA A 290 -7.43 -3.45 -1.22
C ALA A 290 -7.54 -4.25 -2.53
N VAL A 291 -8.76 -4.41 -3.04
CA VAL A 291 -9.05 -5.09 -4.30
C VAL A 291 -9.59 -4.07 -5.30
N ILE A 292 -8.92 -3.94 -6.44
CA ILE A 292 -9.25 -3.00 -7.51
C ILE A 292 -10.13 -3.69 -8.54
N HIS A 293 -11.25 -3.04 -8.83
CA HIS A 293 -12.27 -3.47 -9.77
C HIS A 293 -12.45 -2.47 -10.90
N HIS A 294 -13.12 -2.89 -11.95
CA HIS A 294 -13.90 -2.00 -12.80
C HIS A 294 -15.38 -2.37 -12.67
N THR A 295 -16.30 -1.52 -13.11
CA THR A 295 -17.73 -1.90 -13.18
C THR A 295 -18.09 -2.62 -14.48
N ALA A 296 -17.16 -2.67 -15.44
CA ALA A 296 -17.35 -3.23 -16.79
C ALA A 296 -18.42 -2.53 -17.64
N ASP A 297 -18.85 -1.33 -17.22
CA ASP A 297 -19.83 -0.52 -17.95
C ASP A 297 -19.21 0.37 -19.04
N THR A 298 -20.06 1.07 -19.78
CA THR A 298 -19.61 2.03 -20.79
C THR A 298 -18.74 3.16 -20.20
N ASN A 299 -17.69 3.56 -20.93
CA ASN A 299 -16.93 4.78 -20.66
C ASN A 299 -17.53 6.04 -21.34
N SER A 300 -18.65 5.89 -22.05
CA SER A 300 -19.23 6.95 -22.89
C SER A 300 -20.01 8.02 -22.11
N TYR A 301 -20.20 7.86 -20.79
CA TYR A 301 -20.86 8.88 -19.98
C TYR A 301 -20.11 10.22 -20.04
N THR A 302 -20.84 11.33 -20.13
CA THR A 302 -20.23 12.65 -20.44
C THR A 302 -20.24 13.63 -19.28
N THR A 303 -20.99 13.34 -18.22
CA THR A 303 -21.13 14.22 -17.05
C THR A 303 -21.02 13.45 -15.74
N VAL A 304 -20.65 14.16 -14.67
CA VAL A 304 -20.66 13.63 -13.29
C VAL A 304 -22.07 13.18 -12.89
N ALA A 305 -23.11 13.94 -13.22
CA ALA A 305 -24.50 13.56 -12.92
C ALA A 305 -24.91 12.22 -13.56
N GLN A 306 -24.34 11.88 -14.72
CA GLN A 306 -24.54 10.58 -15.36
C GLN A 306 -23.73 9.48 -14.67
N ALA A 307 -22.49 9.77 -14.24
CA ALA A 307 -21.72 8.82 -13.43
C ALA A 307 -22.45 8.47 -12.12
N GLU A 308 -22.97 9.46 -11.40
CA GLU A 308 -23.78 9.25 -10.19
C GLU A 308 -25.06 8.45 -10.50
N GLN A 309 -25.69 8.68 -11.65
CA GLN A 309 -26.87 7.91 -12.08
C GLN A 309 -26.53 6.43 -12.31
N MET A 310 -25.39 6.14 -12.93
CA MET A 310 -24.89 4.77 -13.10
C MET A 310 -24.68 4.11 -11.74
N ILE A 311 -23.99 4.80 -10.81
CA ILE A 311 -23.74 4.30 -9.45
C ILE A 311 -25.05 4.04 -8.69
N ARG A 312 -26.04 4.95 -8.77
CA ARG A 312 -27.38 4.75 -8.17
C ARG A 312 -28.09 3.53 -8.75
N ASN A 313 -27.98 3.31 -10.06
CA ASN A 313 -28.60 2.14 -10.69
C ASN A 313 -27.94 0.83 -10.25
N ASP A 314 -26.61 0.79 -10.14
CA ASP A 314 -25.90 -0.38 -9.62
C ASP A 314 -26.26 -0.64 -8.15
N GLN A 315 -26.32 0.42 -7.32
CA GLN A 315 -26.77 0.30 -5.94
C GLN A 315 -28.20 -0.28 -5.87
N ALA A 316 -29.12 0.23 -6.69
CA ALA A 316 -30.48 -0.26 -6.74
C ALA A 316 -30.59 -1.70 -7.24
N TYR A 317 -29.74 -2.11 -8.19
CA TYR A 317 -29.64 -3.50 -8.62
C TYR A 317 -29.16 -4.41 -7.48
N HIS A 318 -28.08 -4.01 -6.80
CA HIS A 318 -27.51 -4.74 -5.67
C HIS A 318 -28.51 -4.89 -4.51
N ILE A 319 -29.19 -3.81 -4.10
CA ILE A 319 -30.14 -3.86 -2.98
C ILE A 319 -31.44 -4.58 -3.39
N ASN A 320 -32.13 -4.08 -4.41
CA ASN A 320 -33.52 -4.46 -4.67
C ASN A 320 -33.65 -5.74 -5.49
N VAL A 321 -32.60 -6.14 -6.20
CA VAL A 321 -32.62 -7.30 -7.11
C VAL A 321 -31.74 -8.43 -6.56
N ARG A 322 -30.50 -8.13 -6.19
CA ARG A 322 -29.57 -9.12 -5.64
C ARG A 322 -29.79 -9.38 -4.15
N GLY A 323 -30.47 -8.49 -3.43
CA GLY A 323 -30.77 -8.65 -2.00
C GLY A 323 -29.60 -8.32 -1.07
N TRP A 324 -28.59 -7.61 -1.59
CA TRP A 324 -27.42 -7.16 -0.84
C TRP A 324 -27.79 -6.01 0.10
N CYS A 325 -26.93 -5.76 1.08
CA CYS A 325 -27.12 -4.68 2.04
C CYS A 325 -26.97 -3.30 1.40
N ASP A 326 -26.09 -3.18 0.42
CA ASP A 326 -25.77 -1.92 -0.24
C ASP A 326 -25.01 -2.21 -1.55
N LEU A 327 -24.43 -1.19 -2.17
CA LEU A 327 -23.49 -1.32 -3.27
C LEU A 327 -22.37 -2.33 -2.94
N GLY A 328 -21.89 -3.09 -3.94
CA GLY A 328 -20.89 -4.13 -3.71
C GLY A 328 -19.53 -3.64 -3.22
N TYR A 329 -19.17 -2.41 -3.60
CA TYR A 329 -17.87 -1.79 -3.40
C TYR A 329 -17.88 -0.78 -2.25
N ASN A 330 -16.78 -0.66 -1.51
CA ASN A 330 -16.60 0.38 -0.49
C ASN A 330 -16.54 1.77 -1.12
N PHE A 331 -15.88 1.89 -2.28
CA PHE A 331 -15.75 3.14 -3.02
C PHE A 331 -15.85 2.90 -4.53
N VAL A 332 -16.27 3.94 -5.24
CA VAL A 332 -16.24 4.00 -6.70
C VAL A 332 -15.41 5.20 -7.13
N VAL A 333 -14.62 5.08 -8.20
CA VAL A 333 -13.84 6.16 -8.79
C VAL A 333 -14.23 6.32 -10.25
N ASP A 334 -14.63 7.51 -10.67
CA ASP A 334 -14.95 7.76 -12.08
C ASP A 334 -13.70 8.10 -12.93
N LYS A 335 -13.89 8.22 -14.25
CA LYS A 335 -12.80 8.51 -15.19
C LYS A 335 -12.14 9.88 -15.02
N TRP A 336 -12.75 10.78 -14.25
CA TRP A 336 -12.19 12.09 -13.89
C TRP A 336 -11.48 12.09 -12.54
N GLY A 337 -11.53 10.98 -11.80
CA GLY A 337 -10.91 10.84 -10.49
C GLY A 337 -11.79 11.32 -9.34
N ASN A 338 -13.10 11.52 -9.55
CA ASN A 338 -13.99 11.74 -8.41
C ASN A 338 -14.18 10.43 -7.66
N ILE A 339 -14.07 10.48 -6.33
CA ILE A 339 -14.21 9.32 -5.44
C ILE A 339 -15.58 9.40 -4.76
N TYR A 340 -16.39 8.36 -4.88
CA TYR A 340 -17.71 8.26 -4.29
C TYR A 340 -17.68 7.26 -3.14
N GLU A 341 -18.23 7.62 -1.98
CA GLU A 341 -18.49 6.65 -0.93
C GLU A 341 -19.55 5.65 -1.43
N GLY A 342 -19.16 4.38 -1.54
CA GLY A 342 -20.04 3.26 -1.89
C GLY A 342 -20.81 2.81 -0.67
N ARG A 343 -20.41 1.68 -0.07
CA ARG A 343 -21.05 1.18 1.18
C ARG A 343 -20.94 2.20 2.32
N ALA A 344 -22.05 2.43 3.01
CA ALA A 344 -22.11 3.34 4.15
C ALA A 344 -21.02 3.07 5.21
N ASN A 345 -20.44 4.14 5.76
CA ASN A 345 -19.38 4.16 6.79
C ASN A 345 -17.99 3.72 6.30
N SER A 346 -17.78 3.53 4.99
CA SER A 346 -16.48 3.08 4.46
C SER A 346 -15.35 4.10 4.67
N GLU A 347 -15.70 5.38 4.87
CA GLU A 347 -14.74 6.44 5.21
C GLU A 347 -14.12 6.28 6.60
N THR A 348 -14.85 5.70 7.55
CA THR A 348 -14.43 5.63 8.96
C THR A 348 -14.18 4.22 9.45
N GLU A 349 -14.78 3.21 8.82
CA GLU A 349 -14.76 1.82 9.30
C GLU A 349 -14.23 0.85 8.22
N PRO A 350 -13.72 -0.34 8.62
CA PRO A 350 -13.33 -1.40 7.69
C PRO A 350 -14.56 -2.22 7.28
N VAL A 351 -15.50 -1.57 6.58
CA VAL A 351 -16.78 -2.16 6.17
C VAL A 351 -16.55 -3.32 5.21
N ILE A 352 -17.18 -4.46 5.49
CA ILE A 352 -17.10 -5.66 4.66
C ILE A 352 -18.01 -5.48 3.42
N GLY A 353 -17.40 -5.58 2.24
CA GLY A 353 -18.09 -5.55 0.96
C GLY A 353 -18.62 -6.90 0.50
N VAL A 354 -18.98 -6.97 -0.79
CA VAL A 354 -19.34 -8.22 -1.49
C VAL A 354 -18.69 -8.30 -2.87
N HIS A 355 -17.58 -7.56 -3.02
CA HIS A 355 -16.87 -7.32 -4.27
C HIS A 355 -15.89 -8.43 -4.67
N ALA A 356 -15.38 -9.25 -3.75
CA ALA A 356 -14.42 -10.32 -4.05
C ALA A 356 -14.67 -11.53 -3.14
N GLY A 357 -15.28 -12.58 -3.67
CA GLY A 357 -15.77 -13.71 -2.89
C GLY A 357 -14.65 -14.38 -2.09
N GLY A 358 -14.78 -14.48 -0.77
CA GLY A 358 -13.76 -15.07 0.09
C GLY A 358 -12.63 -14.10 0.47
N PHE A 359 -12.60 -12.89 -0.09
CA PHE A 359 -11.65 -11.82 0.22
C PHE A 359 -12.32 -10.54 0.72
N ASN A 360 -13.65 -10.48 0.83
CA ASN A 360 -14.34 -9.28 1.27
C ASN A 360 -13.94 -8.86 2.69
N THR A 361 -13.82 -9.82 3.60
CA THR A 361 -13.52 -9.54 5.01
C THR A 361 -12.12 -8.95 5.18
N GLY A 362 -12.07 -7.66 5.56
CA GLY A 362 -10.82 -6.95 5.84
C GLY A 362 -10.10 -6.42 4.60
N THR A 363 -10.69 -6.49 3.41
CA THR A 363 -10.15 -5.77 2.24
C THR A 363 -11.06 -4.60 1.85
N LEU A 364 -10.45 -3.59 1.25
CA LEU A 364 -11.13 -2.43 0.69
C LEU A 364 -11.45 -2.68 -0.79
N GLY A 365 -12.73 -2.76 -1.16
CA GLY A 365 -13.15 -2.85 -2.55
C GLY A 365 -13.30 -1.49 -3.21
N VAL A 366 -12.53 -1.23 -4.26
CA VAL A 366 -12.60 0.02 -5.02
C VAL A 366 -12.86 -0.26 -6.50
N ALA A 367 -13.98 0.20 -7.03
CA ALA A 367 -14.34 0.02 -8.44
C ALA A 367 -14.07 1.27 -9.27
N ILE A 368 -13.48 1.10 -10.45
CA ILE A 368 -13.37 2.16 -11.45
C ILE A 368 -14.62 2.10 -12.34
N LEU A 369 -15.39 3.19 -12.39
CA LEU A 369 -16.63 3.26 -13.17
C LEU A 369 -16.33 3.22 -14.68
N GLY A 370 -16.66 2.11 -15.32
CA GLY A 370 -16.46 1.87 -16.75
C GLY A 370 -15.74 0.56 -17.08
N ASP A 371 -15.34 0.41 -18.35
CA ASP A 371 -14.67 -0.79 -18.89
C ASP A 371 -13.19 -0.50 -19.19
N TYR A 372 -12.33 -1.18 -18.45
CA TYR A 372 -10.88 -1.05 -18.54
C TYR A 372 -10.21 -2.34 -19.04
N THR A 373 -10.96 -3.17 -19.79
CA THR A 373 -10.45 -4.38 -20.44
C THR A 373 -9.19 -4.08 -21.25
N SER A 374 -9.20 -3.01 -22.04
CA SER A 374 -8.03 -2.54 -22.81
C SER A 374 -7.68 -1.07 -22.59
N LEU A 375 -8.59 -0.27 -22.04
CA LEU A 375 -8.35 1.13 -21.75
C LEU A 375 -7.52 1.28 -20.47
N VAL A 376 -6.47 2.08 -20.50
CA VAL A 376 -5.72 2.46 -19.30
C VAL A 376 -6.47 3.60 -18.57
N PRO A 377 -6.68 3.52 -17.25
CA PRO A 377 -7.27 4.61 -16.45
C PRO A 377 -6.54 5.94 -16.63
N SER A 378 -7.28 7.04 -16.59
CA SER A 378 -6.69 8.37 -16.68
C SER A 378 -5.72 8.63 -15.52
N ALA A 379 -4.74 9.52 -15.68
CA ALA A 379 -3.84 9.88 -14.59
C ALA A 379 -4.59 10.39 -13.34
N ALA A 380 -5.72 11.08 -13.54
CA ALA A 380 -6.57 11.54 -12.44
C ALA A 380 -7.23 10.37 -11.70
N THR A 381 -7.75 9.37 -12.42
CA THR A 381 -8.29 8.14 -11.81
C THR A 381 -7.20 7.37 -11.07
N GLN A 382 -6.01 7.22 -11.66
CA GLN A 382 -4.89 6.52 -11.01
C GLN A 382 -4.47 7.23 -9.71
N GLU A 383 -4.34 8.55 -9.72
CA GLU A 383 -4.00 9.33 -8.52
C GLU A 383 -5.10 9.23 -7.45
N ALA A 384 -6.38 9.34 -7.83
CA ALA A 384 -7.50 9.20 -6.90
C ALA A 384 -7.52 7.81 -6.22
N LEU A 385 -7.23 6.74 -6.97
CA LEU A 385 -7.06 5.40 -6.40
C LEU A 385 -5.90 5.37 -5.39
N ALA A 386 -4.74 5.95 -5.76
CA ALA A 386 -3.58 5.95 -4.88
C ALA A 386 -3.80 6.77 -3.59
N GLU A 387 -4.45 7.92 -3.68
CA GLU A 387 -4.83 8.77 -2.54
C GLU A 387 -5.80 8.04 -1.60
N LEU A 388 -6.87 7.45 -2.15
CA LEU A 388 -7.85 6.68 -1.38
C LEU A 388 -7.22 5.48 -0.66
N ILE A 389 -6.44 4.67 -1.39
CA ILE A 389 -5.82 3.47 -0.85
C ILE A 389 -4.75 3.82 0.18
N GLY A 390 -3.90 4.81 -0.12
CA GLY A 390 -2.87 5.28 0.79
C GLY A 390 -3.48 5.76 2.12
N TRP A 391 -4.53 6.59 2.04
CA TRP A 391 -5.26 7.07 3.21
C TRP A 391 -5.91 5.93 4.03
N ARG A 392 -6.71 5.07 3.38
CA ARG A 392 -7.43 4.01 4.11
C ARG A 392 -6.48 2.99 4.71
N LEU A 393 -5.45 2.56 4.00
CA LEU A 393 -4.52 1.54 4.49
C LEU A 393 -3.55 2.08 5.55
N ALA A 394 -3.15 3.36 5.47
CA ALA A 394 -2.36 4.01 6.52
C ALA A 394 -3.10 4.03 7.87
N ALA A 395 -4.41 4.27 7.87
CA ALA A 395 -5.22 4.24 9.09
C ALA A 395 -5.17 2.88 9.85
N TYR A 396 -4.72 1.80 9.18
CA TYR A 396 -4.53 0.47 9.78
C TYR A 396 -3.07 -0.01 9.74
N GLY A 397 -2.12 0.87 9.45
CA GLY A 397 -0.69 0.54 9.40
C GLY A 397 -0.36 -0.55 8.38
N ARG A 398 -0.98 -0.51 7.19
CA ARG A 398 -0.72 -1.45 6.09
C ARG A 398 0.05 -0.75 4.98
N ASN A 399 1.16 -1.35 4.53
CA ASN A 399 1.93 -0.82 3.41
C ASN A 399 1.30 -1.20 2.07
N PRO A 400 0.76 -0.25 1.26
CA PRO A 400 0.22 -0.56 -0.06
C PRO A 400 1.24 -1.22 -1.01
N GLY A 401 2.53 -0.95 -0.82
CA GLY A 401 3.62 -1.56 -1.59
C GLY A 401 4.05 -2.96 -1.13
N GLY A 402 3.52 -3.44 -0.01
CA GLY A 402 3.91 -4.71 0.60
C GLY A 402 3.10 -5.93 0.12
N MET A 403 3.33 -7.05 0.79
CA MET A 403 2.57 -8.29 0.64
C MET A 403 1.72 -8.53 1.89
N MET A 404 0.55 -9.12 1.71
CA MET A 404 -0.32 -9.59 2.79
C MET A 404 -0.38 -11.11 2.82
N THR A 405 -0.53 -11.67 4.02
CA THR A 405 -0.93 -13.06 4.21
C THR A 405 -2.39 -13.09 4.61
N TYR A 406 -3.20 -13.91 3.93
CA TYR A 406 -4.63 -13.93 4.11
C TYR A 406 -5.16 -15.36 4.14
N THR A 407 -6.13 -15.64 5.02
CA THR A 407 -6.80 -16.94 5.09
C THR A 407 -8.16 -16.83 4.44
N THR A 408 -8.28 -17.32 3.20
CA THR A 408 -9.55 -17.38 2.48
C THR A 408 -10.28 -18.69 2.78
N TYR A 409 -11.60 -18.63 2.94
CA TYR A 409 -12.45 -19.80 3.08
C TYR A 409 -13.08 -20.22 1.75
N GLY A 410 -12.64 -19.61 0.63
CA GLY A 410 -13.24 -19.78 -0.69
C GLY A 410 -14.53 -18.98 -0.86
N GLY A 411 -15.30 -19.30 -1.89
CA GLY A 411 -16.50 -18.58 -2.29
C GLY A 411 -16.97 -18.99 -3.68
N GLU A 412 -18.14 -18.53 -4.10
CA GLU A 412 -18.74 -18.85 -5.41
C GLU A 412 -17.83 -18.46 -6.58
N THR A 413 -17.09 -17.36 -6.43
CA THR A 413 -16.24 -16.73 -7.47
C THR A 413 -14.74 -16.89 -7.23
N SER A 414 -14.36 -17.33 -6.02
CA SER A 414 -12.99 -17.48 -5.54
C SER A 414 -12.18 -18.50 -6.35
N ARG A 415 -10.89 -18.22 -6.54
CA ARG A 415 -9.91 -19.16 -7.10
C ARG A 415 -9.54 -20.32 -6.17
N TRP A 416 -9.83 -20.17 -4.88
CA TRP A 416 -9.58 -21.20 -3.86
C TRP A 416 -10.85 -21.96 -3.50
N PRO A 417 -10.73 -23.28 -3.28
CA PRO A 417 -11.88 -24.11 -2.94
C PRO A 417 -12.47 -23.69 -1.59
N THR A 418 -13.80 -23.85 -1.47
CA THR A 418 -14.48 -23.62 -0.20
C THR A 418 -14.06 -24.66 0.83
N THR A 419 -13.48 -24.23 1.95
CA THR A 419 -13.00 -25.12 3.02
C THR A 419 -13.44 -24.60 4.39
N THR A 420 -13.58 -25.49 5.38
CA THR A 420 -13.88 -25.09 6.77
C THR A 420 -12.62 -24.70 7.57
N THR A 421 -11.44 -25.13 7.12
CA THR A 421 -10.15 -24.82 7.77
C THR A 421 -9.50 -23.55 7.24
N GLY A 422 -9.95 -23.05 6.09
CA GLY A 422 -9.32 -21.95 5.37
C GLY A 422 -8.07 -22.39 4.60
N THR A 423 -7.71 -21.61 3.58
CA THR A 423 -6.47 -21.70 2.83
C THR A 423 -5.68 -20.41 3.02
N THR A 424 -4.44 -20.51 3.50
CA THR A 424 -3.57 -19.34 3.66
C THR A 424 -2.83 -19.06 2.36
N VAL A 425 -2.96 -17.83 1.88
CA VAL A 425 -2.37 -17.33 0.64
C VAL A 425 -1.53 -16.09 0.90
N THR A 426 -0.66 -15.74 -0.05
CA THR A 426 0.13 -14.51 -0.01
C THR A 426 -0.11 -13.72 -1.28
N GLU A 427 -0.61 -12.50 -1.13
CA GLU A 427 -0.98 -11.62 -2.23
C GLU A 427 -0.39 -10.22 -2.01
N PRO A 428 -0.18 -9.40 -3.06
CA PRO A 428 0.12 -7.98 -2.88
C PRO A 428 -0.97 -7.29 -2.05
N VAL A 429 -0.61 -6.34 -1.18
CA VAL A 429 -1.59 -5.62 -0.34
C VAL A 429 -2.64 -4.90 -1.18
N VAL A 430 -2.26 -4.37 -2.35
CA VAL A 430 -3.20 -3.83 -3.35
C VAL A 430 -3.21 -4.78 -4.54
N MET A 431 -4.36 -5.37 -4.87
CA MET A 431 -4.47 -6.41 -5.90
C MET A 431 -5.60 -6.09 -6.88
N GLY A 432 -5.58 -6.70 -8.07
CA GLY A 432 -6.73 -6.67 -8.97
C GLY A 432 -7.70 -7.78 -8.59
N HIS A 433 -8.99 -7.62 -8.92
CA HIS A 433 -9.99 -8.65 -8.65
C HIS A 433 -9.60 -10.03 -9.22
N ARG A 434 -9.06 -10.06 -10.44
CA ARG A 434 -8.55 -11.28 -11.10
C ARG A 434 -7.43 -11.99 -10.35
N ASP A 435 -6.76 -11.37 -9.38
CA ASP A 435 -5.74 -12.05 -8.59
C ASP A 435 -6.39 -13.07 -7.64
N VAL A 436 -7.64 -12.82 -7.23
CA VAL A 436 -8.32 -13.59 -6.19
C VAL A 436 -9.56 -14.36 -6.66
N ASP A 437 -10.20 -13.92 -7.74
CA ASP A 437 -11.44 -14.52 -8.26
C ASP A 437 -11.32 -14.90 -9.76
N TYR A 438 -12.26 -15.73 -10.24
CA TYR A 438 -12.36 -16.14 -11.65
C TYR A 438 -13.03 -15.06 -12.50
N THR A 439 -12.28 -13.99 -12.80
CA THR A 439 -12.76 -12.83 -13.55
C THR A 439 -11.65 -12.22 -14.42
N SER A 440 -12.04 -11.42 -15.42
CA SER A 440 -11.15 -10.50 -16.14
C SER A 440 -11.03 -9.15 -15.45
N CYS A 441 -11.87 -8.82 -14.47
CA CYS A 441 -11.82 -7.56 -13.71
C CYS A 441 -10.44 -7.37 -13.03
N PRO A 442 -9.81 -6.19 -13.02
CA PRO A 442 -10.30 -4.88 -13.49
C PRO A 442 -10.04 -4.59 -14.98
N GLY A 443 -9.71 -5.62 -15.78
CA GLY A 443 -9.27 -5.46 -17.16
C GLY A 443 -7.77 -5.20 -17.30
N ASP A 444 -7.18 -5.49 -18.48
CA ASP A 444 -5.73 -5.44 -18.67
C ASP A 444 -5.19 -4.01 -18.57
N GLY A 445 -5.99 -3.04 -19.02
CA GLY A 445 -5.62 -1.63 -18.95
C GLY A 445 -5.51 -1.12 -17.53
N ALA A 446 -6.50 -1.37 -16.66
CA ALA A 446 -6.38 -1.02 -15.24
C ALA A 446 -5.34 -1.86 -14.50
N TYR A 447 -5.29 -3.17 -14.76
CA TYR A 447 -4.33 -4.08 -14.11
C TYR A 447 -2.87 -3.66 -14.37
N SER A 448 -2.57 -3.13 -15.56
CA SER A 448 -1.23 -2.63 -15.91
C SER A 448 -0.74 -1.48 -15.01
N THR A 449 -1.64 -0.77 -14.32
CA THR A 449 -1.33 0.38 -13.47
C THR A 449 -1.08 0.03 -12.00
N LEU A 450 -1.37 -1.20 -11.57
CA LEU A 450 -1.35 -1.59 -10.15
C LEU A 450 0.03 -1.39 -9.49
N ALA A 451 1.13 -1.63 -10.22
CA ALA A 451 2.47 -1.39 -9.69
C ALA A 451 2.73 0.09 -9.37
N TRP A 452 2.26 0.99 -10.25
CA TRP A 452 2.37 2.44 -10.03
C TRP A 452 1.47 2.88 -8.87
N ILE A 453 0.23 2.36 -8.79
CA ILE A 453 -0.71 2.67 -7.71
C ILE A 453 -0.14 2.24 -6.35
N ARG A 454 0.45 1.04 -6.26
CA ARG A 454 1.12 0.55 -5.03
C ARG A 454 2.23 1.49 -4.55
N ASP A 455 3.14 1.87 -5.45
CA ASP A 455 4.25 2.78 -5.14
C ASP A 455 3.73 4.17 -4.72
N ARG A 456 2.76 4.71 -5.48
CA ARG A 456 2.19 6.02 -5.19
C ARG A 456 1.43 6.04 -3.86
N ALA A 457 0.58 5.05 -3.61
CA ALA A 457 -0.18 4.90 -2.37
C ALA A 457 0.74 4.69 -1.17
N SER A 458 1.85 3.94 -1.31
CA SER A 458 2.85 3.78 -0.25
C SER A 458 3.51 5.12 0.10
N LYS A 459 3.92 5.91 -0.89
CA LYS A 459 4.48 7.25 -0.64
C LYS A 459 3.48 8.16 0.08
N ILE A 460 2.21 8.14 -0.33
CA ILE A 460 1.13 8.88 0.33
C ILE A 460 0.97 8.43 1.78
N ALA A 461 0.98 7.11 2.02
CA ALA A 461 0.79 6.52 3.34
C ALA A 461 1.93 6.83 4.33
N PHE A 462 3.19 6.84 3.87
CA PHE A 462 4.34 6.80 4.78
C PHE A 462 5.22 8.05 4.78
N SER A 463 5.16 8.94 3.78
CA SER A 463 6.17 10.01 3.66
C SER A 463 6.22 10.92 4.89
N GLU A 464 5.08 11.46 5.31
CA GLU A 464 5.04 12.36 6.47
C GLU A 464 5.34 11.64 7.80
N PRO A 465 4.70 10.50 8.12
CA PRO A 465 5.01 9.75 9.34
C PRO A 465 6.47 9.30 9.43
N LEU A 466 7.07 8.93 8.30
CA LEU A 466 8.48 8.53 8.22
C LEU A 466 9.41 9.70 8.60
N VAL A 467 9.16 10.90 8.10
CA VAL A 467 9.97 12.08 8.45
C VAL A 467 9.88 12.35 9.95
N GLN A 468 8.66 12.33 10.52
CA GLN A 468 8.46 12.55 11.94
C GLN A 468 9.17 11.48 12.79
N ALA A 469 9.05 10.21 12.40
CA ALA A 469 9.69 9.08 13.07
C ALA A 469 11.22 9.19 13.04
N LEU A 470 11.81 9.51 11.89
CA LEU A 470 13.27 9.64 11.78
C LEU A 470 13.82 10.79 12.62
N TYR A 471 13.14 11.94 12.64
CA TYR A 471 13.54 13.05 13.51
C TYR A 471 13.40 12.67 14.99
N SER A 472 12.31 12.01 15.37
CA SER A 472 12.12 11.52 16.73
C SER A 472 13.21 10.52 17.13
N ASP A 473 13.50 9.54 16.28
CA ASP A 473 14.38 8.42 16.64
C ASP A 473 15.85 8.83 16.58
N MET A 474 16.26 9.55 15.53
CA MET A 474 17.65 9.92 15.28
C MET A 474 18.05 11.26 15.91
N LEU A 475 17.14 12.25 15.92
CA LEU A 475 17.43 13.60 16.45
C LEU A 475 16.80 13.85 17.83
N GLN A 476 15.90 12.98 18.31
CA GLN A 476 15.23 13.09 19.62
C GLN A 476 14.51 14.44 19.80
N ARG A 477 13.92 14.93 18.71
CA ARG A 477 13.09 16.14 18.68
C ARG A 477 12.05 16.03 17.57
N PRO A 478 10.95 16.79 17.63
CA PRO A 478 10.06 16.95 16.49
C PRO A 478 10.78 17.64 15.32
N VAL A 479 10.34 17.28 14.11
CA VAL A 479 10.66 17.99 12.87
C VAL A 479 9.94 19.34 12.84
N ASP A 480 10.60 20.38 12.33
CA ASP A 480 9.97 21.68 12.14
C ASP A 480 9.10 21.70 10.86
N PRO A 481 8.13 22.61 10.72
CA PRO A 481 7.22 22.63 9.56
C PRO A 481 7.92 22.73 8.20
N THR A 482 9.05 23.42 8.11
CA THR A 482 9.80 23.58 6.84
C THR A 482 10.49 22.28 6.48
N GLY A 483 11.19 21.67 7.45
CA GLY A 483 11.80 20.35 7.31
C GLY A 483 10.77 19.30 6.91
N LEU A 484 9.60 19.29 7.57
CA LEU A 484 8.53 18.34 7.27
C LEU A 484 8.06 18.47 5.83
N SER A 485 7.70 19.68 5.40
CA SER A 485 7.23 19.92 4.03
C SER A 485 8.27 19.55 2.97
N THR A 486 9.54 19.83 3.23
CA THR A 486 10.64 19.61 2.27
C THR A 486 10.94 18.13 2.12
N TRP A 487 11.08 17.40 3.24
CA TRP A 487 11.38 15.97 3.21
C TRP A 487 10.20 15.14 2.71
N THR A 488 8.97 15.47 3.12
CA THR A 488 7.78 14.82 2.59
C THR A 488 7.69 14.99 1.07
N ALA A 489 7.95 16.19 0.55
CA ALA A 489 7.99 16.41 -0.91
C ALA A 489 9.10 15.60 -1.60
N ALA A 490 10.29 15.50 -0.99
CA ALA A 490 11.40 14.73 -1.54
C ALA A 490 11.10 13.21 -1.58
N LEU A 491 10.47 12.67 -0.53
CA LEU A 491 10.03 11.27 -0.49
C LEU A 491 8.94 10.99 -1.53
N MET A 492 7.97 11.89 -1.66
CA MET A 492 6.93 11.83 -2.68
C MET A 492 7.49 11.87 -4.11
N ALA A 493 8.61 12.58 -4.31
CA ALA A 493 9.33 12.63 -5.58
C ALA A 493 10.26 11.41 -5.84
N GLY A 494 10.36 10.46 -4.91
CA GLY A 494 11.10 9.22 -5.08
C GLY A 494 12.40 9.09 -4.27
N THR A 495 12.68 10.02 -3.35
CA THR A 495 13.75 9.82 -2.36
C THR A 495 13.42 8.59 -1.51
N GLY A 496 14.38 7.66 -1.36
CA GLY A 496 14.18 6.48 -0.50
C GLY A 496 14.29 6.80 0.99
N ALA A 497 13.62 6.01 1.82
CA ALA A 497 13.69 6.13 3.28
C ALA A 497 15.12 6.04 3.83
N SER A 498 15.91 5.11 3.28
CA SER A 498 17.33 4.95 3.62
C SER A 498 18.15 6.20 3.26
N ALA A 499 17.92 6.80 2.09
CA ALA A 499 18.61 8.02 1.68
C ALA A 499 18.31 9.20 2.62
N LEU A 500 17.06 9.36 3.07
CA LEU A 500 16.72 10.34 4.09
C LEU A 500 17.43 10.04 5.42
N GLY A 501 17.37 8.79 5.88
CA GLY A 501 18.07 8.35 7.09
C GLY A 501 19.58 8.62 7.03
N ASP A 502 20.21 8.38 5.88
CA ASP A 502 21.63 8.64 5.65
C ASP A 502 21.93 10.14 5.68
N GLN A 503 21.09 10.99 5.08
CA GLN A 503 21.29 12.44 5.16
C GLN A 503 21.17 12.96 6.60
N ILE A 504 20.22 12.43 7.39
CA ILE A 504 20.13 12.75 8.82
C ILE A 504 21.37 12.25 9.55
N ALA A 505 21.83 11.03 9.29
CA ALA A 505 23.00 10.43 9.94
C ALA A 505 24.32 11.18 9.66
N HIS A 506 24.42 11.88 8.54
CA HIS A 506 25.59 12.70 8.20
C HIS A 506 25.42 14.19 8.56
N SER A 507 24.28 14.56 9.16
CA SER A 507 24.05 15.93 9.61
C SER A 507 24.91 16.28 10.82
N ALA A 508 25.33 17.55 10.91
CA ALA A 508 26.07 18.04 12.07
C ALA A 508 25.29 17.85 13.38
N GLU A 509 23.97 17.95 13.34
CA GLU A 509 23.12 17.74 14.51
C GLU A 509 23.21 16.31 15.02
N TYR A 510 22.95 15.31 14.16
CA TYR A 510 23.04 13.91 14.53
C TYR A 510 24.45 13.55 15.02
N VAL A 511 25.47 13.94 14.25
CA VAL A 511 26.87 13.62 14.56
C VAL A 511 27.28 14.23 15.91
N ASN A 512 26.96 15.50 16.17
CA ASN A 512 27.27 16.13 17.45
C ASN A 512 26.60 15.39 18.62
N ARG A 513 25.34 14.96 18.46
CA ARG A 513 24.63 14.20 19.50
C ARG A 513 25.32 12.87 19.77
N ARG A 514 25.71 12.13 18.72
CA ARG A 514 26.42 10.84 18.88
C ARG A 514 27.81 11.02 19.51
N VAL A 515 28.52 12.10 19.21
CA VAL A 515 29.80 12.42 19.87
C VAL A 515 29.60 12.70 21.36
N VAL A 516 28.63 13.55 21.71
CA VAL A 516 28.31 13.88 23.12
C VAL A 516 27.91 12.62 23.88
N GLU A 517 27.06 11.79 23.29
CA GLU A 517 26.63 10.52 23.87
C GLU A 517 27.79 9.55 24.10
N ALA A 518 28.68 9.40 23.11
CA ALA A 518 29.86 8.53 23.24
C ALA A 518 30.80 9.00 24.37
N TYR A 519 31.02 10.30 24.50
CA TYR A 519 31.80 10.88 25.60
C TYR A 519 31.16 10.63 26.96
N ALA A 520 29.85 10.83 27.07
CA ALA A 520 29.13 10.61 28.32
C ALA A 520 29.17 9.14 28.75
N GLN A 521 28.98 8.20 27.81
CA GLN A 521 28.96 6.77 28.08
C GLN A 521 30.36 6.22 28.41
N ILE A 522 31.38 6.61 27.64
CA ILE A 522 32.74 6.04 27.76
C ILE A 522 33.59 6.78 28.79
N LEU A 523 33.60 8.12 28.74
CA LEU A 523 34.48 8.95 29.58
C LEU A 523 33.75 9.55 30.78
N GLY A 524 32.41 9.53 30.81
CA GLY A 524 31.61 10.04 31.93
C GLY A 524 31.57 11.56 32.01
N ARG A 525 31.82 12.26 30.90
CA ARG A 525 31.79 13.72 30.79
C ARG A 525 31.32 14.14 29.40
N THR A 526 31.06 15.42 29.20
CA THR A 526 30.84 15.99 27.85
C THR A 526 32.18 16.27 27.15
N PRO A 527 32.20 16.26 25.80
CA PRO A 527 33.35 16.75 25.06
C PRO A 527 33.52 18.26 25.27
N ASP A 528 34.76 18.73 25.27
CA ASP A 528 35.04 20.16 25.12
C ASP A 528 34.75 20.61 23.68
N PRO A 529 34.64 21.94 23.40
CA PRO A 529 34.31 22.42 22.07
C PRO A 529 35.28 21.97 20.97
N THR A 530 36.58 21.85 21.28
CA THR A 530 37.60 21.42 20.32
C THR A 530 37.47 19.93 20.03
N GLY A 531 37.30 19.11 21.06
CA GLY A 531 37.02 17.68 20.93
C GLY A 531 35.77 17.42 20.09
N LEU A 532 34.66 18.09 20.40
CA LEU A 532 33.41 17.96 19.65
C LEU A 532 33.63 18.29 18.17
N ALA A 533 34.22 19.44 17.86
CA ALA A 533 34.46 19.86 16.48
C ALA A 533 35.36 18.87 15.72
N THR A 534 36.41 18.37 16.37
CA THR A 534 37.37 17.44 15.77
C THR A 534 36.72 16.11 15.39
N TRP A 535 35.96 15.52 16.31
CA TRP A 535 35.27 14.25 16.05
C TRP A 535 34.14 14.41 15.05
N SER A 536 33.36 15.48 15.15
CA SER A 536 32.26 15.72 14.23
C SER A 536 32.74 15.90 12.80
N GLN A 537 33.82 16.67 12.58
CA GLN A 537 34.42 16.78 11.25
C GLN A 537 35.02 15.46 10.75
N ALA A 538 35.62 14.65 11.63
CA ALA A 538 36.13 13.33 11.25
C ALA A 538 35.02 12.41 10.75
N ILE A 539 33.85 12.46 11.40
CA ILE A 539 32.69 11.66 11.01
C ILE A 539 32.04 12.17 9.74
N MET A 540 31.74 13.47 9.66
CA MET A 540 31.09 14.08 8.50
C MET A 540 31.94 14.00 7.21
N SER A 541 33.28 13.93 7.33
CA SER A 541 34.19 13.72 6.18
C SER A 541 34.36 12.25 5.78
N GLY A 542 33.72 11.31 6.48
CA GLY A 542 33.87 9.87 6.26
C GLY A 542 35.22 9.30 6.71
N ARG A 543 36.07 10.10 7.36
CA ARG A 543 37.37 9.67 7.91
C ARG A 543 37.23 8.74 9.12
N LEU A 544 36.10 8.82 9.81
CA LEU A 544 35.77 8.01 10.98
C LEU A 544 34.29 7.63 10.90
N ARG A 545 33.92 6.39 11.21
CA ARG A 545 32.50 6.05 11.36
C ARG A 545 32.00 6.42 12.75
N VAL A 546 30.70 6.64 12.91
CA VAL A 546 30.10 6.97 14.22
C VAL A 546 30.42 5.87 15.24
N GLU A 547 30.33 4.60 14.83
CA GLU A 547 30.63 3.45 15.68
C GLU A 547 32.12 3.38 16.08
N ASP A 548 33.03 3.85 15.22
CA ASP A 548 34.47 3.79 15.47
C ASP A 548 34.93 4.81 16.52
N LEU A 549 34.18 5.91 16.71
CA LEU A 549 34.46 6.91 17.74
C LEU A 549 34.52 6.29 19.15
N ARG A 550 33.53 5.46 19.50
CA ARG A 550 33.51 4.77 20.81
C ARG A 550 34.78 3.95 20.99
N GLY A 551 35.21 3.23 19.95
CA GLY A 551 36.46 2.48 19.94
C GLY A 551 37.73 3.33 20.13
N GLN A 552 37.75 4.57 19.62
CA GLN A 552 38.86 5.52 19.82
C GLN A 552 38.90 6.04 21.26
N LEU A 553 37.74 6.41 21.83
CA LEU A 553 37.65 6.89 23.21
C LEU A 553 38.08 5.83 24.21
N ILE A 554 37.71 4.56 23.99
CA ILE A 554 38.09 3.43 24.83
C ILE A 554 39.61 3.18 24.81
N GLN A 555 40.29 3.48 23.71
CA GLN A 555 41.74 3.32 23.58
C GLN A 555 42.56 4.41 24.28
N SER A 556 41.92 5.51 24.67
CA SER A 556 42.61 6.67 25.26
C SER A 556 43.22 6.37 26.63
N ASP A 557 44.30 7.09 26.97
CA ASP A 557 44.88 7.07 28.31
C ASP A 557 43.90 7.58 29.37
N GLU A 558 42.98 8.47 28.99
CA GLU A 558 41.92 8.96 29.86
C GLU A 558 40.97 7.83 30.28
N TYR A 559 40.51 7.02 29.32
CA TYR A 559 39.68 5.87 29.63
C TYR A 559 40.44 4.85 30.48
N TYR A 560 41.73 4.61 30.19
CA TYR A 560 42.59 3.73 31.00
C TYR A 560 42.70 4.20 32.46
N ALA A 561 42.96 5.50 32.67
CA ALA A 561 43.02 6.08 34.00
C ALA A 561 41.67 5.96 34.73
N ARG A 562 40.55 6.23 34.04
CA ARG A 562 39.19 6.06 34.56
C ARG A 562 38.88 4.61 34.92
N ALA A 563 39.41 3.65 34.17
CA ALA A 563 39.25 2.23 34.43
C ALA A 563 40.11 1.73 35.61
N GLY A 564 40.88 2.60 36.28
CA GLY A 564 41.71 2.26 37.43
C GLY A 564 43.20 2.17 37.14
N GLY A 565 43.64 2.54 35.94
CA GLY A 565 45.06 2.69 35.60
C GLY A 565 45.88 1.40 35.62
N THR A 566 45.21 0.24 35.56
CA THR A 566 45.86 -1.08 35.47
C THR A 566 45.21 -1.91 34.37
N ASP A 567 45.99 -2.81 33.77
CA ASP A 567 45.50 -3.65 32.67
C ASP A 567 44.31 -4.54 33.04
N PRO A 568 44.29 -5.22 34.22
CA PRO A 568 43.11 -5.99 34.62
C PRO A 568 41.86 -5.12 34.81
N ALA A 569 42.01 -3.93 35.41
CA ALA A 569 40.89 -3.04 35.67
C ALA A 569 40.36 -2.40 34.37
N TYR A 570 41.26 -2.11 33.42
CA TYR A 570 40.91 -1.73 32.05
C TYR A 570 40.06 -2.80 31.35
N VAL A 571 40.49 -4.06 31.36
CA VAL A 571 39.71 -5.17 30.76
C VAL A 571 38.35 -5.31 31.44
N ALA A 572 38.30 -5.27 32.77
CA ALA A 572 37.05 -5.40 33.53
C ALA A 572 36.05 -4.28 33.19
N ARG A 573 36.51 -3.03 33.15
CA ARG A 573 35.65 -1.90 32.81
C ARG A 573 35.16 -1.97 31.36
N LEU A 574 36.02 -2.37 30.44
CA LEU A 574 35.72 -2.51 29.02
C LEU A 574 34.65 -3.57 28.75
N TYR A 575 34.70 -4.70 29.46
CA TYR A 575 33.64 -5.70 29.43
C TYR A 575 32.31 -5.16 29.96
N GLN A 576 32.34 -4.39 31.05
CA GLN A 576 31.12 -3.80 31.60
C GLN A 576 30.50 -2.77 30.63
N ASP A 577 31.31 -1.87 30.08
CA ASP A 577 30.81 -0.78 29.23
C ASP A 577 30.36 -1.29 27.85
N ILE A 578 31.07 -2.27 27.25
CA ILE A 578 30.74 -2.79 25.91
C ILE A 578 29.75 -3.97 25.97
N LEU A 579 29.98 -4.94 26.87
CA LEU A 579 29.20 -6.19 26.93
C LEU A 579 28.14 -6.19 28.03
N GLY A 580 28.18 -5.24 28.97
CA GLY A 580 27.20 -5.18 30.06
C GLY A 580 27.36 -6.29 31.11
N ARG A 581 28.53 -6.96 31.14
CA ARG A 581 28.84 -8.02 32.09
C ARG A 581 30.28 -7.92 32.57
N ALA A 582 30.58 -8.57 33.71
CA ALA A 582 31.95 -8.78 34.14
C ALA A 582 32.67 -9.84 33.28
N PRO A 583 33.99 -9.72 33.05
CA PRO A 583 34.77 -10.78 32.42
C PRO A 583 35.05 -11.94 33.39
N ALA A 584 35.20 -13.15 32.86
CA ALA A 584 35.79 -14.26 33.61
C ALA A 584 37.28 -14.01 33.88
N ALA A 585 37.82 -14.61 34.95
CA ALA A 585 39.24 -14.47 35.29
C ALA A 585 40.18 -14.93 34.16
N SER A 586 39.76 -15.93 33.38
CA SER A 586 40.49 -16.43 32.20
C SER A 586 40.47 -15.44 31.03
N GLU A 587 39.38 -14.69 30.84
CA GLU A 587 39.29 -13.63 29.82
C GLU A 587 40.24 -12.49 30.19
N VAL A 588 40.27 -12.07 31.47
CA VAL A 588 41.19 -11.04 31.95
C VAL A 588 42.64 -11.46 31.76
N SER A 589 43.03 -12.66 32.21
CA SER A 589 44.41 -13.12 32.09
C SER A 589 44.86 -13.26 30.63
N SER A 590 43.98 -13.76 29.75
CA SER A 590 44.26 -13.88 28.32
C SER A 590 44.54 -12.51 27.68
N TRP A 591 43.70 -11.51 27.95
CA TRP A 591 43.89 -10.17 27.42
C TRP A 591 45.13 -9.48 27.98
N VAL A 592 45.31 -9.50 29.31
CA VAL A 592 46.44 -8.85 29.98
C VAL A 592 47.78 -9.41 29.49
N SER A 593 47.87 -10.70 29.19
CA SER A 593 49.10 -11.31 28.66
C SER A 593 49.53 -10.77 27.28
N GLN A 594 48.59 -10.22 26.50
CA GLN A 594 48.84 -9.70 25.16
C GLN A 594 49.17 -8.21 25.15
N ILE A 595 48.80 -7.46 26.19
CA ILE A 595 48.97 -5.99 26.22
C ILE A 595 50.44 -5.57 26.12
N PRO A 596 51.42 -6.18 26.82
CA PRO A 596 52.82 -5.74 26.74
C PRO A 596 53.42 -5.80 25.34
N SER A 597 53.00 -6.78 24.52
CA SER A 597 53.55 -6.99 23.16
C SER A 597 52.72 -6.37 22.04
N ARG A 598 51.41 -6.15 22.26
CA ARG A 598 50.48 -5.69 21.21
C ARG A 598 49.77 -4.38 21.54
N GLY A 599 49.95 -3.85 22.75
CA GLY A 599 49.26 -2.68 23.27
C GLY A 599 47.79 -2.95 23.62
N ARG A 600 47.14 -1.96 24.25
CA ARG A 600 45.73 -2.07 24.69
C ARG A 600 44.70 -2.12 23.57
N GLY A 601 45.08 -1.66 22.37
CA GLY A 601 44.22 -1.65 21.18
C GLY A 601 43.75 -3.04 20.75
N ILE A 602 44.52 -4.10 21.04
CA ILE A 602 44.09 -5.48 20.73
C ILE A 602 42.87 -5.90 21.54
N VAL A 603 42.81 -5.47 22.81
CA VAL A 603 41.71 -5.79 23.73
C VAL A 603 40.46 -5.02 23.34
N SER A 604 40.58 -3.71 23.14
CA SER A 604 39.42 -2.89 22.76
C SER A 604 38.84 -3.33 21.43
N ASN A 605 39.69 -3.57 20.42
CA ASN A 605 39.23 -4.03 19.12
C ASN A 605 38.60 -5.44 19.19
N GLY A 606 39.22 -6.35 19.95
CA GLY A 606 38.73 -7.72 20.13
C GLY A 606 37.34 -7.77 20.77
N VAL A 607 37.12 -7.02 21.85
CA VAL A 607 35.81 -6.96 22.51
C VAL A 607 34.80 -6.14 21.71
N TRP A 608 35.21 -4.99 21.16
CA TRP A 608 34.34 -4.12 20.35
C TRP A 608 33.81 -4.84 19.12
N ARG A 609 34.65 -5.61 18.41
CA ARG A 609 34.24 -6.35 17.20
C ARG A 609 33.69 -7.74 17.49
N SER A 610 33.55 -8.14 18.76
CA SER A 610 32.99 -9.44 19.12
C SER A 610 31.54 -9.60 18.69
N LEU A 611 31.11 -10.85 18.47
CA LEU A 611 29.72 -11.17 18.14
C LEU A 611 28.77 -10.78 19.28
N GLU A 612 29.20 -10.96 20.53
CA GLU A 612 28.42 -10.56 21.72
C GLU A 612 28.16 -9.05 21.72
N SER A 613 29.18 -8.24 21.41
CA SER A 613 29.01 -6.79 21.29
C SER A 613 28.09 -6.42 20.11
N ALA A 614 28.19 -7.12 18.99
CA ALA A 614 27.30 -6.93 17.85
C ALA A 614 25.83 -7.24 18.18
N GLN A 615 25.56 -8.33 18.91
CA GLN A 615 24.22 -8.68 19.38
C GLN A 615 23.60 -7.58 20.24
N ARG A 616 24.38 -6.95 21.13
CA ARG A 616 23.89 -5.83 21.94
C ARG A 616 23.53 -4.61 21.10
N ARG A 617 24.36 -4.25 20.11
CA ARG A 617 24.09 -3.10 19.22
C ARG A 617 22.93 -3.34 18.26
N VAL A 618 22.75 -4.57 17.80
CA VAL A 618 21.53 -4.96 17.07
C VAL A 618 20.30 -4.76 17.95
N ASN A 619 20.34 -5.22 19.20
CA ASN A 619 19.24 -5.01 20.14
C ASN A 619 18.98 -3.53 20.43
N GLU A 620 20.02 -2.71 20.56
CA GLU A 620 19.90 -1.25 20.70
C GLU A 620 19.21 -0.64 19.46
N ALA A 621 19.65 -0.97 18.25
CA ALA A 621 19.05 -0.50 17.01
C ALA A 621 17.59 -0.93 16.88
N PHE A 622 17.27 -2.19 17.19
CA PHE A 622 15.89 -2.69 17.21
C PHE A 622 15.05 -1.95 18.25
N GLY A 623 15.60 -1.64 19.43
CA GLY A 623 14.92 -0.88 20.46
C GLY A 623 14.60 0.55 20.01
N ILE A 624 15.54 1.22 19.34
CA ILE A 624 15.36 2.58 18.85
C ILE A 624 14.34 2.61 17.70
N TYR A 625 14.59 1.85 16.64
CA TYR A 625 13.82 1.97 15.41
C TYR A 625 12.54 1.14 15.42
N LEU A 626 12.57 -0.08 15.98
CA LEU A 626 11.43 -1.01 15.95
C LEU A 626 10.69 -1.09 17.30
N GLY A 627 11.26 -0.54 18.39
CA GLY A 627 10.69 -0.55 19.74
C GLY A 627 10.51 -1.92 20.36
N ARG A 628 11.33 -2.88 19.95
CA ARG A 628 11.41 -4.23 20.51
C ARG A 628 12.85 -4.70 20.50
N SER A 629 13.14 -5.81 21.16
CA SER A 629 14.42 -6.50 20.99
C SER A 629 14.39 -7.41 19.75
N ALA A 630 15.56 -7.73 19.22
CA ALA A 630 15.68 -8.78 18.22
C ALA A 630 15.46 -10.15 18.89
N ASP A 631 14.65 -10.99 18.26
CA ASP A 631 14.50 -12.39 18.68
C ASP A 631 15.79 -13.19 18.38
N PRO A 632 15.93 -14.43 18.89
CA PRO A 632 17.15 -15.23 18.68
C PRO A 632 17.53 -15.43 17.21
N THR A 633 16.53 -15.61 16.33
CA THR A 633 16.75 -15.75 14.89
C THR A 633 17.25 -14.43 14.32
N GLY A 634 16.59 -13.31 14.65
CA GLY A 634 17.02 -11.96 14.29
C GLY A 634 18.45 -11.66 14.73
N LEU A 635 18.83 -12.00 15.97
CA LEU A 635 20.21 -11.83 16.44
C LEU A 635 21.22 -12.66 15.66
N SER A 636 20.87 -13.91 15.32
CA SER A 636 21.74 -14.79 14.53
C SER A 636 21.97 -14.28 13.10
N THR A 637 21.02 -13.53 12.55
CA THR A 637 21.11 -12.91 11.21
C THR A 637 21.80 -11.55 11.26
N TRP A 638 21.35 -10.66 12.13
CA TRP A 638 21.73 -9.24 12.10
C TRP A 638 23.05 -8.95 12.81
N ALA A 639 23.46 -9.74 13.80
CA ALA A 639 24.74 -9.50 14.48
C ALA A 639 25.95 -9.75 13.57
N PRO A 640 26.03 -10.85 12.79
CA PRO A 640 27.06 -11.01 11.77
C PRO A 640 26.99 -9.94 10.67
N TYR A 641 25.77 -9.55 10.24
CA TYR A 641 25.59 -8.47 9.26
C TYR A 641 26.17 -7.14 9.78
N TRP A 642 25.89 -6.80 11.04
CA TRP A 642 26.45 -5.63 11.69
C TRP A 642 27.98 -5.70 11.77
N GLN A 643 28.56 -6.86 12.12
CA GLN A 643 30.03 -7.02 12.16
C GLN A 643 30.70 -6.77 10.81
N ALA A 644 30.04 -7.20 9.72
CA ALA A 644 30.57 -7.05 8.37
C ALA A 644 30.38 -5.64 7.80
N ASN A 645 29.23 -5.01 8.08
CA ASN A 645 28.82 -3.79 7.37
C ASN A 645 28.81 -2.52 8.24
N GLY A 646 28.63 -2.66 9.56
CA GLY A 646 28.57 -1.56 10.52
C GLY A 646 27.16 -1.08 10.85
N GLU A 647 27.08 -0.03 11.67
CA GLU A 647 25.83 0.52 12.20
C GLU A 647 24.99 1.20 11.10
N ASP A 648 25.64 1.90 10.18
CA ASP A 648 24.96 2.64 9.12
C ASP A 648 24.20 1.72 8.17
N ALA A 649 24.82 0.62 7.75
CA ALA A 649 24.19 -0.38 6.90
C ALA A 649 23.02 -1.07 7.61
N LEU A 650 23.16 -1.42 8.90
CA LEU A 650 22.06 -2.00 9.68
C LEU A 650 20.89 -1.02 9.78
N ARG A 651 21.17 0.24 10.09
CA ARG A 651 20.16 1.29 10.19
C ARG A 651 19.42 1.50 8.87
N ALA A 652 20.14 1.57 7.75
CA ALA A 652 19.54 1.71 6.43
C ALA A 652 18.58 0.55 6.10
N MET A 653 18.95 -0.68 6.45
CA MET A 653 18.10 -1.86 6.29
C MET A 653 16.84 -1.80 7.16
N ILE A 654 16.98 -1.36 8.43
CA ILE A 654 15.83 -1.25 9.34
C ILE A 654 14.88 -0.13 8.89
N ILE A 655 15.40 1.07 8.61
CA ILE A 655 14.58 2.24 8.19
C ILE A 655 13.83 1.96 6.87
N GLY A 656 14.43 1.18 5.97
CA GLY A 656 13.80 0.77 4.72
C GLY A 656 12.80 -0.38 4.84
N SER A 657 12.57 -0.92 6.04
CA SER A 657 11.69 -2.08 6.23
C SER A 657 10.22 -1.70 6.40
N ASP A 658 9.33 -2.59 5.95
CA ASP A 658 7.87 -2.46 6.18
C ASP A 658 7.51 -2.34 7.66
N GLU A 659 8.29 -2.99 8.53
CA GLU A 659 8.08 -2.93 9.98
C GLU A 659 8.33 -1.51 10.51
N TYR A 660 9.40 -0.85 10.08
CA TYR A 660 9.68 0.52 10.47
C TYR A 660 8.63 1.49 9.92
N LEU A 661 8.25 1.33 8.64
CA LEU A 661 7.21 2.15 8.00
C LEU A 661 5.86 2.03 8.73
N SER A 662 5.43 0.81 9.04
CA SER A 662 4.18 0.55 9.78
C SER A 662 4.22 1.11 11.20
N ARG A 663 5.39 1.05 11.84
CA ARG A 663 5.61 1.66 13.15
C ARG A 663 5.61 3.19 13.09
N ALA A 664 6.17 3.79 12.04
CA ALA A 664 6.17 5.23 11.84
C ALA A 664 4.72 5.75 11.78
N VAL A 665 3.87 5.12 10.95
CA VAL A 665 2.44 5.45 10.85
C VAL A 665 1.72 5.23 12.19
N SER A 666 1.94 4.13 12.90
CA SER A 666 1.22 3.95 14.18
C SER A 666 1.60 4.96 15.27
N ARG A 667 2.82 5.53 15.22
CA ARG A 667 3.30 6.57 16.17
C ARG A 667 2.92 7.98 15.75
N PHE A 668 2.85 8.22 14.45
CA PHE A 668 2.55 9.50 13.81
C PHE A 668 1.44 9.26 12.80
N PRO A 669 0.24 8.88 13.28
CA PRO A 669 -0.87 8.44 12.43
C PRO A 669 -1.25 9.53 11.49
#